data_AF-A0A7K3S122-F1
#
_entry.id   AF-A0A7K3S122-F1
#
_cell.length_a   1.000
_cell.length_b   1.000
_cell.length_c   1.000
_cell.angle_alpha   90.00
_cell.angle_beta   90.00
_cell.angle_gamma   90.00
#
_symmetry.space_group_name_H-M   'P 1'
#
loop_
_entity.id
_entity.type
_entity.pdbx_description
1 polymer ?
#
loop_
_entity_poly.entity_id
_entity_poly.type
_entity_poly.pdbx_seq_one_letter_code
_entity_poly.pdbx_strand_id
1 'polypeptide(L)'
;MPKTITLPVPGQIRRHVLKNLAPKTKGEQDLLDASREGAAELEAKGMNSLNTIDLHLTNDAVGSAIDIARVWLSSDNGNNVMAAKSMLKFELEYEPDDPREIRHEIKMPKSLAVHFAPAYGQQPWDKGMSQVIQTDMSRMRWTTTGGQGRVRAETLGALLEQIAPWGDSHPRPAAARASKKFAAEYTEPYEATMRLINGHADIGHEDQAADAAPWKPDLPKGVSIRLTSDRPETYGVFCSRHEGAEILISEHEDMGYAVAGANAHGSEHPEITVIPEKGLEVLKGFAFSEAQISLLSVVSERGSHDLIEDPNGFYVSDGWGRGKPVNRTRVLDLWARGWLMYSPRDGRRYFRLTPSGTAHFKQWQAARDQGLIDYAAKDSLNSAKEQREAYPRLVAEAPVQATDDETPDFMEAVHGRGEAAVEAEQKRLVVVACGEKKSGKPGKIRADERYIGNYFTACLMASEVMDGATMVLSAKYGLIPLSEEIENYDVTLGSKGSIRLAAVKRQVEEMGLTDARVTVLGGARYVKAARQIWTGVEAPLTGGIGQQLKQLAGIYQGEALTPDDAPEDDLPERFYQTKLQEVGYLPTRHKPKPRQLWFGGKAGRFNPEPGEWVRAEVTYTGEGRYTIYRLGTSEELLSCTLRSLIHWGPLNEQTSEPTQSPDESREAEAAPAPVEPAAKPAVGPRFYEVPENWLELAEEGNTKAAQRYWTRRCEEWRLTGK
;
A
#
# COMPACT_ATOMS: atom_id res chain seq x y z
N MET A 1 -34.11 -23.57 24.81
CA MET A 1 -33.60 -23.09 23.50
C MET A 1 -32.24 -22.46 23.74
N PRO A 2 -31.23 -22.68 22.89
CA PRO A 2 -29.93 -22.03 23.03
C PRO A 2 -30.12 -20.51 23.01
N LYS A 3 -29.34 -19.80 23.83
CA LYS A 3 -29.36 -18.33 23.86
C LYS A 3 -28.85 -17.85 22.50
N THR A 4 -29.65 -17.08 21.77
CA THR A 4 -29.26 -16.47 20.51
C THR A 4 -28.88 -15.01 20.71
N ILE A 5 -27.90 -14.55 19.94
CA ILE A 5 -27.41 -13.18 19.89
C ILE A 5 -27.68 -12.66 18.48
N THR A 6 -28.27 -11.47 18.39
CA THR A 6 -28.56 -10.83 17.11
C THR A 6 -27.36 -10.01 16.69
N LEU A 7 -26.70 -10.38 15.58
CA LEU A 7 -25.50 -9.68 15.09
C LEU A 7 -25.65 -9.27 13.62
N PRO A 8 -25.22 -8.05 13.24
CA PRO A 8 -25.15 -7.63 11.84
C PRO A 8 -23.97 -8.34 11.15
N VAL A 9 -24.27 -9.40 10.40
CA VAL A 9 -23.27 -10.20 9.69
C VAL A 9 -23.03 -9.65 8.28
N PRO A 10 -21.78 -9.28 7.91
CA PRO A 10 -21.46 -8.81 6.57
C PRO A 10 -21.80 -9.84 5.49
N GLY A 11 -22.34 -9.39 4.36
CA GLY A 11 -22.74 -10.27 3.26
C GLY A 11 -21.59 -11.10 2.68
N GLN A 12 -20.34 -10.65 2.79
CA GLN A 12 -19.16 -11.41 2.41
C GLN A 12 -19.00 -12.68 3.25
N ILE A 13 -19.12 -12.59 4.57
CA ILE A 13 -19.00 -13.75 5.48
C ILE A 13 -20.14 -14.72 5.22
N ARG A 14 -21.38 -14.23 5.13
CA ARG A 14 -22.55 -15.06 4.78
C ARG A 14 -22.35 -15.80 3.46
N ARG A 15 -21.89 -15.11 2.40
CA ARG A 15 -21.59 -15.72 1.10
C ARG A 15 -20.47 -16.76 1.19
N HIS A 16 -19.45 -16.52 2.01
CA HIS A 16 -18.37 -17.47 2.21
C HIS A 16 -18.86 -18.73 2.91
N VAL A 17 -19.66 -18.57 3.96
CA VAL A 17 -20.32 -19.66 4.69
C VAL A 17 -21.15 -20.50 3.73
N LEU A 18 -22.06 -19.87 2.98
CA LEU A 18 -22.94 -20.58 2.03
C LEU A 18 -22.21 -21.35 0.93
N LYS A 19 -21.03 -20.87 0.50
CA LYS A 19 -20.29 -21.47 -0.62
C LYS A 19 -19.21 -22.46 -0.22
N ASN A 20 -18.56 -22.23 0.91
CA ASN A 20 -17.31 -22.91 1.24
C ASN A 20 -17.32 -23.61 2.60
N LEU A 21 -18.26 -23.29 3.50
CA LEU A 21 -18.31 -23.93 4.81
C LEU A 21 -18.94 -25.31 4.68
N ALA A 22 -18.12 -26.35 4.90
CA ALA A 22 -18.58 -27.71 5.13
C ALA A 22 -18.62 -27.92 6.65
N PRO A 23 -19.78 -27.80 7.30
CA PRO A 23 -19.88 -27.75 8.75
C PRO A 23 -19.44 -29.07 9.38
N LYS A 24 -18.52 -28.98 10.35
CA LYS A 24 -17.99 -30.08 11.17
C LYS A 24 -18.38 -29.93 12.62
N THR A 25 -18.65 -28.71 13.06
CA THR A 25 -19.11 -28.40 14.41
C THR A 25 -20.56 -27.94 14.39
N LYS A 26 -21.22 -28.01 15.55
CA LYS A 26 -22.57 -27.48 15.73
C LYS A 26 -22.63 -25.97 15.42
N GLY A 27 -21.64 -25.20 15.87
CA GLY A 27 -21.57 -23.76 15.58
C GLY A 27 -21.45 -23.43 14.10
N GLU A 28 -20.69 -24.22 13.34
CA GLU A 28 -20.59 -24.04 11.88
C GLU A 28 -21.92 -24.37 11.19
N GLN A 29 -22.64 -25.39 11.66
CA GLN A 29 -23.97 -25.75 11.15
C GLN A 29 -24.99 -24.64 11.47
N ASP A 30 -25.05 -24.18 12.71
CA ASP A 30 -25.94 -23.11 13.15
C ASP A 30 -25.66 -21.81 12.36
N LEU A 31 -24.38 -21.49 12.11
CA LEU A 31 -23.99 -20.34 11.29
C LEU A 31 -24.42 -20.49 9.83
N LEU A 32 -24.32 -21.70 9.27
CA LEU A 32 -24.75 -22.00 7.90
C LEU A 32 -26.26 -21.85 7.75
N ASP A 33 -27.04 -22.35 8.71
CA ASP A 33 -28.50 -22.28 8.67
C ASP A 33 -29.00 -20.84 8.86
N ALA A 34 -28.46 -20.10 9.84
CA ALA A 34 -28.74 -18.66 9.98
C ALA A 34 -28.34 -17.86 8.72
N SER A 35 -27.23 -18.24 8.06
CA SER A 35 -26.81 -17.62 6.81
C SER A 35 -27.77 -17.91 5.64
N ARG A 36 -28.42 -19.07 5.60
CA ARG A 36 -29.45 -19.40 4.60
C ARG A 36 -30.73 -18.62 4.84
N GLU A 37 -31.18 -18.54 6.08
CA GLU A 37 -32.36 -17.78 6.49
C GLU A 37 -32.20 -16.29 6.14
N GLY A 38 -31.08 -15.68 6.53
CA GLY A 38 -30.83 -14.26 6.20
C GLY A 38 -30.64 -14.00 4.71
N ALA A 39 -30.19 -14.99 3.93
CA ALA A 39 -30.15 -14.87 2.46
C ALA A 39 -31.55 -14.89 1.85
N ALA A 40 -32.42 -15.80 2.30
CA ALA A 40 -33.82 -15.86 1.89
C ALA A 40 -34.59 -14.59 2.30
N GLU A 41 -34.30 -14.02 3.47
CA GLU A 41 -34.89 -12.76 3.92
C GLU A 41 -34.50 -11.57 3.02
N LEU A 42 -33.23 -11.47 2.62
CA LEU A 42 -32.78 -10.43 1.68
C LEU A 42 -33.43 -10.59 0.30
N GLU A 43 -33.58 -11.82 -0.18
CA GLU A 43 -34.26 -12.12 -1.45
C GLU A 43 -35.73 -11.72 -1.40
N ALA A 44 -36.45 -12.07 -0.32
CA ALA A 44 -37.84 -11.66 -0.12
C ALA A 44 -38.02 -10.13 -0.06
N LYS A 45 -36.99 -9.40 0.39
CA LYS A 45 -36.94 -7.94 0.41
C LYS A 45 -36.47 -7.31 -0.92
N GLY A 46 -36.15 -8.10 -1.94
CA GLY A 46 -35.58 -7.61 -3.20
C GLY A 46 -34.19 -6.96 -3.03
N MET A 47 -33.49 -7.27 -1.95
CA MET A 47 -32.18 -6.70 -1.62
C MET A 47 -31.04 -7.56 -2.15
N ASN A 48 -29.88 -6.93 -2.40
CA ASN A 48 -28.69 -7.64 -2.84
C ASN A 48 -28.19 -8.62 -1.78
N SER A 49 -27.86 -9.85 -2.18
CA SER A 49 -27.21 -10.89 -1.36
C SER A 49 -25.90 -10.47 -0.67
N LEU A 50 -25.33 -9.31 -1.01
CA LEU A 50 -24.14 -8.73 -0.37
C LEU A 50 -24.45 -7.77 0.77
N ASN A 51 -25.72 -7.38 0.96
CA ASN A 51 -26.09 -6.50 2.06
C ASN A 51 -25.86 -7.18 3.42
N THR A 52 -25.42 -6.39 4.40
CA THR A 52 -25.37 -6.78 5.80
C THR A 52 -26.80 -7.00 6.30
N ILE A 53 -27.01 -8.05 7.09
CA ILE A 53 -28.30 -8.33 7.74
C ILE A 53 -28.04 -8.81 9.16
N ASP A 54 -28.99 -8.54 10.04
CA ASP A 54 -28.98 -9.07 11.41
C ASP A 54 -29.33 -10.56 11.39
N LEU A 55 -28.41 -11.40 11.89
CA LEU A 55 -28.62 -12.83 12.05
C LEU A 55 -28.78 -13.17 13.52
N HIS A 56 -29.73 -14.05 13.85
CA HIS A 56 -29.86 -14.64 15.17
C HIS A 56 -28.91 -15.83 15.28
N LEU A 57 -27.74 -15.62 15.86
CA LEU A 57 -26.70 -16.63 15.97
C LEU A 57 -26.70 -17.26 17.35
N THR A 58 -26.58 -18.58 17.43
CA THR A 58 -26.16 -19.24 18.67
C THR A 58 -24.74 -18.81 19.02
N ASN A 59 -24.36 -18.97 20.26
CA ASN A 59 -23.02 -18.60 20.69
C ASN A 59 -21.94 -19.33 19.88
N ASP A 60 -22.06 -20.65 19.73
CA ASP A 60 -21.16 -21.45 18.88
C ASP A 60 -21.06 -20.93 17.43
N ALA A 61 -22.18 -20.42 16.87
CA ALA A 61 -22.19 -19.80 15.54
C ALA A 61 -21.43 -18.47 15.51
N VAL A 62 -21.54 -17.65 16.56
CA VAL A 62 -20.73 -16.43 16.71
C VAL A 62 -19.24 -16.78 16.75
N GLY A 63 -18.86 -17.79 17.53
CA GLY A 63 -17.48 -18.29 17.58
C GLY A 63 -16.95 -18.72 16.21
N SER A 64 -17.78 -19.44 15.45
CA SER A 64 -17.44 -19.89 14.08
C SER A 64 -17.28 -18.71 13.11
N ALA A 65 -18.13 -17.68 13.21
CA ALA A 65 -18.04 -16.48 12.39
C ALA A 65 -16.78 -15.64 12.70
N ILE A 66 -16.42 -15.55 13.99
CA ILE A 66 -15.18 -14.91 14.46
C ILE A 66 -13.95 -15.65 13.90
N ASP A 67 -13.97 -16.99 13.89
CA ASP A 67 -12.87 -17.78 13.36
C ASP A 67 -12.64 -17.55 11.86
N ILE A 68 -13.72 -17.48 11.06
CA ILE A 68 -13.64 -17.09 9.65
C ILE A 68 -13.07 -15.67 9.51
N ALA A 69 -13.54 -14.72 10.32
CA ALA A 69 -13.07 -13.34 10.30
C ALA A 69 -11.56 -13.24 10.61
N ARG A 70 -11.04 -14.02 11.55
CA ARG A 70 -9.60 -14.03 11.88
C ARG A 70 -8.75 -14.52 10.71
N VAL A 71 -9.16 -15.59 10.02
CA VAL A 71 -8.45 -16.07 8.82
C VAL A 71 -8.43 -14.99 7.73
N TRP A 72 -9.50 -14.22 7.63
CA TRP A 72 -9.63 -13.15 6.64
C TRP A 72 -8.82 -11.90 6.92
N LEU A 73 -8.36 -11.67 8.16
CA LEU A 73 -7.47 -10.55 8.47
C LEU A 73 -6.14 -10.60 7.69
N SER A 74 -5.69 -11.80 7.33
CA SER A 74 -4.50 -12.02 6.48
C SER A 74 -4.80 -12.15 4.99
N SER A 75 -6.06 -11.96 4.56
CA SER A 75 -6.43 -12.04 3.15
C SER A 75 -5.87 -10.85 2.36
N ASP A 76 -5.45 -11.11 1.12
CA ASP A 76 -5.10 -10.11 0.11
C ASP A 76 -6.32 -9.35 -0.43
N ASN A 77 -7.53 -9.88 -0.22
CA ASN A 77 -8.78 -9.24 -0.59
C ASN A 77 -9.23 -8.22 0.46
N GLY A 78 -9.10 -6.93 0.13
CA GLY A 78 -9.50 -5.83 1.01
C GLY A 78 -10.95 -5.90 1.52
N ASN A 79 -11.88 -6.48 0.75
CA ASN A 79 -13.27 -6.63 1.20
C ASN A 79 -13.41 -7.67 2.32
N ASN A 80 -12.65 -8.77 2.24
CA ASN A 80 -12.63 -9.78 3.29
C ASN A 80 -12.06 -9.20 4.58
N VAL A 81 -10.98 -8.41 4.49
CA VAL A 81 -10.38 -7.73 5.64
C VAL A 81 -11.36 -6.75 6.30
N MET A 82 -12.13 -5.99 5.52
CA MET A 82 -13.14 -5.07 6.06
C MET A 82 -14.31 -5.81 6.71
N ALA A 83 -14.82 -6.87 6.09
CA ALA A 83 -15.85 -7.73 6.68
C ALA A 83 -15.38 -8.38 7.98
N ALA A 84 -14.13 -8.88 7.99
CA ALA A 84 -13.50 -9.44 9.18
C ALA A 84 -13.44 -8.44 10.33
N LYS A 85 -12.95 -7.22 10.08
CA LYS A 85 -12.90 -6.15 11.08
C LYS A 85 -14.28 -5.82 11.65
N SER A 86 -15.32 -5.85 10.81
CA SER A 86 -16.70 -5.62 11.27
C SER A 86 -17.22 -6.73 12.18
N MET A 87 -16.79 -7.98 11.99
CA MET A 87 -17.17 -9.08 12.89
C MET A 87 -16.38 -9.09 14.18
N LEU A 88 -15.07 -8.79 14.13
CA LEU A 88 -14.20 -8.87 15.30
C LEU A 88 -14.51 -7.81 16.37
N LYS A 89 -15.34 -6.81 16.09
CA LYS A 89 -15.84 -5.89 17.12
C LYS A 89 -16.74 -6.61 18.15
N PHE A 90 -17.41 -7.69 17.74
CA PHE A 90 -18.28 -8.51 18.59
C PHE A 90 -17.51 -9.56 19.39
N GLU A 91 -16.20 -9.66 19.18
CA GLU A 91 -15.37 -10.65 19.87
C GLU A 91 -15.22 -10.41 21.37
N LEU A 92 -15.49 -9.17 21.82
CA LEU A 92 -15.53 -8.80 23.23
C LEU A 92 -16.88 -9.10 23.87
N GLU A 93 -17.94 -9.16 23.07
CA GLU A 93 -19.30 -9.49 23.51
C GLU A 93 -19.57 -11.00 23.48
N TYR A 94 -18.63 -11.78 22.92
CA TYR A 94 -18.69 -13.23 22.86
C TYR A 94 -18.32 -13.86 24.21
N GLU A 95 -19.33 -14.39 24.91
CA GLU A 95 -19.19 -15.14 26.17
C GLU A 95 -19.51 -16.62 25.92
N PRO A 96 -18.55 -17.49 25.54
CA PRO A 96 -18.83 -18.85 25.09
C PRO A 96 -19.64 -19.69 26.09
N ASP A 97 -20.54 -20.53 25.58
CA ASP A 97 -21.40 -21.40 26.40
C ASP A 97 -20.58 -22.47 27.14
N ASP A 98 -19.53 -23.00 26.49
CA ASP A 98 -18.52 -23.83 27.14
C ASP A 98 -17.40 -22.95 27.71
N PRO A 99 -17.21 -22.85 29.04
CA PRO A 99 -16.09 -22.15 29.66
C PRO A 99 -14.70 -22.57 29.15
N ARG A 100 -14.55 -23.76 28.55
CA ARG A 100 -13.29 -24.19 27.91
C ARG A 100 -12.93 -23.37 26.67
N GLU A 101 -13.93 -22.76 26.03
CA GLU A 101 -13.75 -21.90 24.86
C GLU A 101 -13.51 -20.43 25.25
N ILE A 102 -13.50 -20.09 26.55
CA ILE A 102 -13.11 -18.75 27.02
C ILE A 102 -11.67 -18.47 26.59
N ARG A 103 -11.48 -17.36 25.86
CA ARG A 103 -10.18 -16.94 25.35
C ARG A 103 -9.63 -15.73 26.10
N HIS A 104 -8.45 -15.90 26.68
CA HIS A 104 -7.69 -14.88 27.38
C HIS A 104 -6.81 -14.09 26.39
N GLU A 105 -6.91 -12.76 26.41
CA GLU A 105 -5.95 -11.91 25.70
C GLU A 105 -4.60 -11.98 26.43
N ILE A 106 -3.57 -12.41 25.71
CA ILE A 106 -2.21 -12.51 26.22
C ILE A 106 -1.31 -11.55 25.47
N LYS A 107 -0.54 -10.76 26.22
CA LYS A 107 0.56 -9.95 25.72
C LYS A 107 1.87 -10.48 26.32
N MET A 108 2.68 -11.08 25.46
CA MET A 108 3.97 -11.66 25.83
C MET A 108 5.10 -10.66 25.51
N PRO A 109 5.86 -10.18 26.52
CA PRO A 109 7.00 -9.30 26.31
C PRO A 109 8.06 -9.92 25.39
N LYS A 110 8.81 -9.08 24.66
CA LYS A 110 9.92 -9.51 23.78
C LYS A 110 10.87 -10.53 24.43
N SER A 111 11.21 -10.33 25.70
CA SER A 111 12.14 -11.18 26.44
C SER A 111 11.63 -12.60 26.68
N LEU A 112 10.31 -12.81 26.70
CA LEU A 112 9.70 -14.14 26.74
C LEU A 112 9.44 -14.66 25.32
N ALA A 113 8.86 -13.82 24.45
CA ALA A 113 8.45 -14.21 23.11
C ALA A 113 9.59 -14.80 22.25
N VAL A 114 10.84 -14.35 22.45
CA VAL A 114 12.01 -14.90 21.75
C VAL A 114 12.24 -16.40 22.00
N HIS A 115 11.76 -16.93 23.13
CA HIS A 115 11.87 -18.36 23.46
C HIS A 115 10.75 -19.20 22.81
N PHE A 116 9.64 -18.56 22.43
CA PHE A 116 8.50 -19.23 21.82
C PHE A 116 8.49 -19.05 20.29
N ALA A 117 8.89 -17.89 19.77
CA ALA A 117 8.81 -17.59 18.34
C ALA A 117 9.53 -18.61 17.43
N PRO A 118 10.70 -19.18 17.78
CA PRO A 118 11.32 -20.23 16.95
C PRO A 118 10.57 -21.56 17.00
N ALA A 119 10.11 -21.97 18.18
CA ALA A 119 9.41 -23.24 18.38
C ALA A 119 7.98 -23.22 17.86
N TYR A 120 7.34 -22.05 17.89
CA TYR A 120 5.94 -21.86 17.59
C TYR A 120 5.67 -21.00 16.35
N GLY A 121 6.71 -20.49 15.70
CA GLY A 121 6.61 -19.77 14.43
C GLY A 121 6.79 -20.67 13.21
N GLN A 122 7.29 -21.90 13.38
CA GLN A 122 7.57 -22.84 12.29
C GLN A 122 6.90 -24.19 12.57
N GLN A 123 6.05 -24.64 11.64
CA GLN A 123 5.54 -26.02 11.65
C GLN A 123 6.65 -27.00 11.24
N PRO A 124 6.69 -28.23 11.77
CA PRO A 124 5.68 -28.90 12.59
C PRO A 124 5.98 -28.89 14.10
N TRP A 125 4.92 -28.73 14.89
CA TRP A 125 4.91 -28.79 16.36
C TRP A 125 5.13 -30.22 16.86
N ASP A 126 5.56 -30.37 18.13
CA ASP A 126 5.71 -31.68 18.76
C ASP A 126 4.37 -32.44 18.75
N LYS A 127 4.41 -33.71 18.34
CA LYS A 127 3.23 -34.59 18.22
C LYS A 127 2.53 -34.82 19.57
N GLY A 128 3.18 -34.50 20.69
CA GLY A 128 2.62 -34.60 22.04
C GLY A 128 1.73 -33.42 22.46
N MET A 129 1.68 -32.31 21.72
CA MET A 129 0.83 -31.17 22.11
C MET A 129 -0.63 -31.39 21.73
N SER A 130 -1.53 -31.00 22.63
CA SER A 130 -2.97 -30.90 22.34
C SER A 130 -3.23 -30.05 21.09
N GLN A 131 -4.22 -30.46 20.29
CA GLN A 131 -4.67 -29.70 19.12
C GLN A 131 -5.12 -28.28 19.50
N VAL A 132 -5.62 -28.08 20.74
CA VAL A 132 -6.03 -26.78 21.26
C VAL A 132 -4.85 -25.82 21.34
N ILE A 133 -3.75 -26.29 21.95
CA ILE A 133 -2.50 -25.54 22.12
C ILE A 133 -1.90 -25.22 20.75
N GLN A 134 -1.79 -26.21 19.86
CA GLN A 134 -1.26 -26.00 18.52
C GLN A 134 -2.06 -24.94 17.75
N THR A 135 -3.39 -25.01 17.82
CA THR A 135 -4.29 -24.06 17.16
C THR A 135 -4.09 -22.66 17.71
N ASP A 136 -4.11 -22.48 19.03
CA ASP A 136 -3.99 -21.17 19.65
C ASP A 136 -2.60 -20.55 19.43
N MET A 137 -1.53 -21.35 19.55
CA MET A 137 -0.15 -20.88 19.32
C MET A 137 0.10 -20.48 17.86
N SER A 138 -0.50 -21.21 16.90
CA SER A 138 -0.44 -20.85 15.47
C SER A 138 -1.19 -19.55 15.14
N ARG A 139 -2.21 -19.21 15.94
CA ARG A 139 -3.01 -17.98 15.80
C ARG A 139 -2.39 -16.79 16.54
N MET A 140 -1.40 -17.01 17.41
CA MET A 140 -0.68 -15.92 18.06
C MET A 140 0.17 -15.16 17.03
N ARG A 141 0.15 -13.82 17.13
CA ARG A 141 1.01 -12.96 16.33
C ARG A 141 2.37 -12.83 17.02
N TRP A 142 3.39 -13.41 16.41
CA TRP A 142 4.78 -13.31 16.85
C TRP A 142 5.50 -12.18 16.10
N THR A 143 6.10 -11.25 16.84
CA THR A 143 6.83 -10.10 16.28
C THR A 143 8.18 -9.95 16.98
N THR A 144 9.07 -9.13 16.40
CA THR A 144 10.36 -8.80 17.03
C THR A 144 10.21 -8.04 18.35
N THR A 145 9.03 -7.51 18.66
CA THR A 145 8.72 -6.77 19.89
C THR A 145 7.96 -7.59 20.93
N GLY A 146 7.50 -8.80 20.60
CA GLY A 146 6.70 -9.64 21.51
C GLY A 146 5.75 -10.58 20.78
N GLY A 147 4.98 -11.34 21.56
CA GLY A 147 3.88 -12.17 21.10
C GLY A 147 2.56 -11.59 21.59
N GLN A 148 1.51 -11.62 20.78
CA GLN A 148 0.17 -11.24 21.22
C GLN A 148 -0.90 -12.12 20.57
N GLY A 149 -1.93 -12.48 21.30
CA GLY A 149 -3.04 -13.27 20.79
C GLY A 149 -4.06 -13.60 21.86
N ARG A 150 -5.11 -14.32 21.48
CA ARG A 150 -6.13 -14.80 22.40
C ARG A 150 -6.13 -16.32 22.44
N VAL A 151 -5.85 -16.90 23.60
CA VAL A 151 -5.69 -18.34 23.77
C VAL A 151 -6.70 -18.88 24.79
N ARG A 152 -7.08 -20.16 24.65
CA ARG A 152 -7.96 -20.83 25.61
C ARG A 152 -7.24 -21.14 26.92
N ALA A 153 -8.02 -21.45 27.96
CA ALA A 153 -7.50 -21.76 29.29
C ALA A 153 -6.43 -22.86 29.28
N GLU A 154 -6.61 -23.90 28.48
CA GLU A 154 -5.63 -24.99 28.32
C GLU A 154 -4.26 -24.47 27.84
N THR A 155 -4.26 -23.65 26.79
CA THR A 155 -3.04 -23.02 26.26
C THR A 155 -2.43 -22.03 27.25
N LEU A 156 -3.25 -21.24 27.95
CA LEU A 156 -2.76 -20.32 28.97
C LEU A 156 -2.12 -21.08 30.14
N GLY A 157 -2.73 -22.18 30.59
CA GLY A 157 -2.18 -23.05 31.62
C GLY A 157 -0.82 -23.62 31.22
N ALA A 158 -0.70 -24.14 30.00
CA ALA A 158 0.57 -24.65 29.47
C ALA A 158 1.65 -23.54 29.41
N LEU A 159 1.28 -22.32 29.00
CA LEU A 159 2.21 -21.18 29.00
C LEU A 159 2.64 -20.80 30.42
N LEU A 160 1.72 -20.75 31.39
CA LEU A 160 2.02 -20.44 32.79
C LEU A 160 2.95 -21.49 33.41
N GLU A 161 2.69 -22.77 33.17
CA GLU A 161 3.53 -23.88 33.65
C GLU A 161 4.95 -23.79 33.08
N GLN A 162 5.09 -23.47 31.78
CA GLN A 162 6.39 -23.33 31.15
C GLN A 162 7.15 -22.06 31.59
N ILE A 163 6.44 -20.94 31.78
CA ILE A 163 7.05 -19.63 32.02
C ILE A 163 7.33 -19.38 33.50
N ALA A 164 6.47 -19.81 34.42
CA ALA A 164 6.60 -19.48 35.85
C ALA A 164 7.96 -19.86 36.47
N PRO A 165 8.57 -21.03 36.18
CA PRO A 165 9.89 -21.40 36.73
C PRO A 165 11.03 -20.45 36.32
N TRP A 166 10.87 -19.72 35.21
CA TRP A 166 11.86 -18.76 34.72
C TRP A 166 12.00 -17.54 35.62
N GLY A 167 11.00 -17.25 36.45
CA GLY A 167 11.02 -16.12 37.36
C GLY A 167 12.24 -16.13 38.28
N ASP A 168 12.64 -17.31 38.77
CA ASP A 168 13.70 -17.44 39.76
C ASP A 168 15.03 -17.93 39.19
N SER A 169 15.01 -18.59 38.03
CA SER A 169 16.17 -19.35 37.51
C SER A 169 16.63 -18.94 36.11
N HIS A 170 15.94 -18.02 35.41
CA HIS A 170 16.29 -17.74 34.02
C HIS A 170 17.61 -16.93 33.90
N PRO A 171 18.57 -17.37 33.06
CA PRO A 171 19.91 -16.77 32.98
C PRO A 171 19.91 -15.30 32.54
N ARG A 172 18.87 -14.88 31.82
CA ARG A 172 18.66 -13.47 31.42
C ARG A 172 17.74 -12.76 32.42
N PRO A 173 18.22 -11.76 33.19
CA PRO A 173 17.40 -11.06 34.18
C PRO A 173 16.13 -10.41 33.61
N ALA A 174 16.16 -9.97 32.35
CA ALA A 174 14.99 -9.38 31.68
C ALA A 174 13.87 -10.40 31.41
N ALA A 175 14.21 -11.66 31.14
CA ALA A 175 13.24 -12.72 30.96
C ALA A 175 12.70 -13.22 32.32
N ALA A 176 13.56 -13.30 33.35
CA ALA A 176 13.13 -13.60 34.71
C ALA A 176 12.09 -12.59 35.22
N ARG A 177 12.37 -11.28 35.11
CA ARG A 177 11.40 -10.22 35.48
C ARG A 177 10.11 -10.28 34.65
N ALA A 178 10.22 -10.52 33.35
CA ALA A 178 9.05 -10.64 32.48
C ALA A 178 8.20 -11.87 32.81
N SER A 179 8.82 -13.00 33.16
CA SER A 179 8.14 -14.21 33.62
C SER A 179 7.35 -13.95 34.90
N LYS A 180 7.94 -13.33 35.93
CA LYS A 180 7.22 -12.98 37.17
C LYS A 180 6.02 -12.08 36.89
N LYS A 181 6.19 -11.07 36.02
CA LYS A 181 5.10 -10.19 35.62
C LYS A 181 4.00 -10.94 34.86
N PHE A 182 4.36 -11.81 33.93
CA PHE A 182 3.43 -12.60 33.14
C PHE A 182 2.60 -13.54 34.03
N ALA A 183 3.25 -14.27 34.95
CA ALA A 183 2.56 -15.14 35.90
C ALA A 183 1.59 -14.32 36.79
N ALA A 184 2.06 -13.20 37.36
CA ALA A 184 1.21 -12.35 38.19
C ALA A 184 -0.01 -11.78 37.44
N GLU A 185 0.12 -11.47 36.15
CA GLU A 185 -0.95 -10.90 35.33
C GLU A 185 -1.99 -11.95 34.90
N TYR A 186 -1.58 -13.18 34.62
CA TYR A 186 -2.46 -14.18 33.98
C TYR A 186 -2.86 -15.38 34.85
N THR A 187 -2.28 -15.58 36.04
CA THR A 187 -2.67 -16.68 36.94
C THR A 187 -4.12 -16.54 37.43
N GLU A 188 -4.53 -15.37 37.93
CA GLU A 188 -5.90 -15.17 38.44
C GLU A 188 -6.98 -15.36 37.35
N PRO A 189 -6.86 -14.76 36.13
CA PRO A 189 -7.79 -15.04 35.04
C PRO A 189 -7.85 -16.53 34.65
N TYR A 190 -6.71 -17.21 34.61
CA TYR A 190 -6.66 -18.65 34.33
C TYR A 190 -7.40 -19.47 35.38
N GLU A 191 -7.14 -19.22 36.67
CA GLU A 191 -7.80 -19.91 37.77
C GLU A 191 -9.32 -19.66 37.80
N ALA A 192 -9.75 -18.43 37.49
CA ALA A 192 -11.16 -18.09 37.40
C ALA A 192 -11.86 -18.94 36.31
N THR A 193 -11.26 -19.05 35.13
CA THR A 193 -11.80 -19.91 34.06
C THR A 193 -11.75 -21.38 34.43
N MET A 194 -10.69 -21.86 35.08
CA MET A 194 -10.60 -23.25 35.54
C MET A 194 -11.68 -23.62 36.55
N ARG A 195 -12.07 -22.70 37.45
CA ARG A 195 -13.21 -22.91 38.36
C ARG A 195 -14.52 -23.06 37.58
N LEU A 196 -14.73 -22.28 36.53
CA LEU A 196 -15.90 -22.41 35.65
C LEU A 196 -15.89 -23.75 34.90
N ILE A 197 -14.74 -24.17 34.37
CA ILE A 197 -14.60 -25.46 33.66
C ILE A 197 -14.91 -26.63 34.60
N ASN A 198 -14.36 -26.61 35.82
CA ASN A 198 -14.61 -27.67 36.79
C ASN A 198 -16.09 -27.69 37.22
N GLY A 199 -16.67 -26.53 37.55
CA GLY A 199 -18.09 -26.44 37.90
C GLY A 199 -19.02 -26.85 36.75
N HIS A 200 -18.64 -26.58 35.50
CA HIS A 200 -19.41 -27.03 34.33
C HIS A 200 -19.36 -28.55 34.15
N ALA A 201 -18.19 -29.17 34.39
CA ALA A 201 -18.03 -30.62 34.30
C ALA A 201 -18.89 -31.37 35.34
N ASP A 202 -19.09 -30.77 36.52
CA ASP A 202 -19.86 -31.39 37.61
C ASP A 202 -21.38 -31.42 37.35
N ILE A 203 -21.93 -30.47 36.59
CA ILE A 203 -23.37 -30.37 36.31
C ILE A 203 -23.88 -31.52 35.40
N GLY A 204 -22.99 -32.25 34.71
CA GLY A 204 -23.35 -33.27 33.74
C GLY A 204 -23.54 -34.69 34.28
N HIS A 205 -23.26 -34.96 35.56
CA HIS A 205 -23.07 -36.34 36.06
C HIS A 205 -23.80 -36.71 37.36
N GLU A 206 -24.86 -36.01 37.77
CA GLU A 206 -25.61 -36.36 39.00
C GLU A 206 -26.22 -37.78 39.00
N ASP A 207 -26.42 -38.43 37.84
CA ASP A 207 -26.96 -39.80 37.77
C ASP A 207 -25.90 -40.92 37.65
N GLN A 208 -24.59 -40.61 37.66
CA GLN A 208 -23.52 -41.63 37.55
C GLN A 208 -22.30 -41.41 38.47
N ALA A 209 -22.42 -40.61 39.53
CA ALA A 209 -21.27 -40.28 40.38
C ALA A 209 -21.15 -41.22 41.60
N ALA A 210 -20.33 -42.27 41.46
CA ALA A 210 -19.66 -42.89 42.61
C ALA A 210 -18.13 -42.99 42.48
N ASP A 211 -17.52 -42.83 41.29
CA ASP A 211 -16.09 -43.11 41.11
C ASP A 211 -15.29 -42.14 40.19
N ALA A 212 -15.83 -40.97 39.79
CA ALA A 212 -15.11 -40.05 38.90
C ALA A 212 -14.21 -39.06 39.67
N ALA A 213 -12.89 -39.19 39.53
CA ALA A 213 -11.88 -38.24 40.03
C ALA A 213 -11.89 -36.90 39.23
N PRO A 214 -11.46 -35.76 39.83
CA PRO A 214 -11.43 -34.46 39.15
C PRO A 214 -10.62 -34.50 37.86
N TRP A 215 -11.11 -33.82 36.82
CA TRP A 215 -10.47 -33.72 35.51
C TRP A 215 -9.03 -33.22 35.64
N LYS A 216 -8.07 -34.12 35.38
CA LYS A 216 -6.66 -33.78 35.16
C LYS A 216 -6.39 -33.95 33.67
N PRO A 217 -5.84 -32.95 32.97
CA PRO A 217 -5.34 -33.17 31.62
C PRO A 217 -4.28 -34.27 31.66
N ASP A 218 -4.28 -35.16 30.66
CA ASP A 218 -3.24 -36.17 30.47
C ASP A 218 -1.92 -35.46 30.16
N LEU A 219 -1.12 -35.23 31.21
CA LEU A 219 0.20 -34.64 31.10
C LEU A 219 1.23 -35.73 30.72
N PRO A 220 2.29 -35.38 29.97
CA PRO A 220 3.41 -36.28 29.74
C PRO A 220 3.97 -36.80 31.07
N LYS A 221 4.21 -38.12 31.15
CA LYS A 221 4.58 -38.83 32.38
C LYS A 221 5.82 -38.20 33.04
N GLY A 222 5.67 -37.65 34.24
CA GLY A 222 6.82 -37.27 35.09
C GLY A 222 6.66 -36.09 36.04
N VAL A 223 5.52 -35.40 36.10
CA VAL A 223 5.39 -34.17 36.93
C VAL A 223 4.13 -34.22 37.79
N SER A 224 4.30 -34.05 39.11
CA SER A 224 3.22 -33.82 40.07
C SER A 224 3.42 -32.48 40.75
N ILE A 225 2.43 -31.59 40.68
CA ILE A 225 2.44 -30.31 41.40
C ILE A 225 1.91 -30.56 42.82
N ARG A 226 2.74 -30.37 43.84
CA ARG A 226 2.30 -30.20 45.23
C ARG A 226 2.22 -28.71 45.52
N LEU A 227 1.00 -28.19 45.69
CA LEU A 227 0.78 -26.83 46.19
C LEU A 227 0.81 -26.88 47.73
N THR A 228 1.90 -26.41 48.33
CA THR A 228 1.92 -26.10 49.77
C THR A 228 1.59 -24.64 49.95
N SER A 229 0.42 -24.34 50.49
CA SER A 229 0.13 -23.01 51.03
C SER A 229 0.78 -22.89 52.40
N ASP A 230 1.91 -22.20 52.50
CA ASP A 230 2.35 -21.61 53.76
C ASP A 230 3.19 -20.35 53.49
N ARG A 231 2.84 -19.27 54.17
CA ARG A 231 3.50 -17.95 54.11
C ARG A 231 4.88 -18.02 54.79
N PRO A 232 5.89 -17.26 54.33
CA PRO A 232 7.16 -17.19 55.05
C PRO A 232 7.15 -16.03 56.06
N GLU A 233 7.45 -16.34 57.32
CA GLU A 233 8.06 -15.37 58.23
C GLU A 233 9.59 -15.40 58.06
N THR A 234 10.16 -14.21 58.19
CA THR A 234 11.56 -13.78 58.20
C THR A 234 12.60 -14.75 58.81
N TYR A 235 13.79 -14.82 58.18
CA TYR A 235 15.17 -14.73 58.71
C TYR A 235 16.10 -15.10 57.52
N GLY A 236 17.13 -14.35 57.14
CA GLY A 236 18.36 -14.09 57.89
C GLY A 236 19.53 -14.55 57.00
N VAL A 237 20.38 -13.61 56.58
CA VAL A 237 21.52 -13.80 55.67
C VAL A 237 22.56 -14.73 56.29
N PHE A 238 23.00 -15.76 55.55
CA PHE A 238 24.28 -16.43 55.79
C PHE A 238 24.98 -16.70 54.45
N CYS A 239 26.17 -16.10 54.30
CA CYS A 239 27.13 -16.41 53.26
C CYS A 239 27.86 -17.72 53.58
N SER A 240 28.04 -18.57 52.58
CA SER A 240 29.16 -19.51 52.54
C SER A 240 29.70 -19.63 51.11
N ARG A 241 31.00 -19.32 50.98
CA ARG A 241 31.86 -19.52 49.82
C ARG A 241 31.84 -20.98 49.37
N HIS A 242 31.92 -21.19 48.06
CA HIS A 242 32.66 -22.32 47.51
C HIS A 242 33.59 -21.85 46.39
N GLU A 243 34.81 -22.35 46.47
CA GLU A 243 36.00 -22.06 45.69
C GLU A 243 35.99 -22.75 44.32
N GLY A 244 36.75 -22.17 43.39
CA GLY A 244 37.64 -22.93 42.51
C GLY A 244 37.14 -23.23 41.10
N ALA A 245 37.63 -22.47 40.11
CA ALA A 245 38.22 -22.99 38.88
C ALA A 245 38.81 -21.84 38.04
N GLU A 246 40.14 -21.74 38.03
CA GLU A 246 40.92 -20.93 37.09
C GLU A 246 40.89 -21.56 35.69
N ILE A 247 40.72 -20.73 34.66
CA ILE A 247 41.04 -21.09 33.27
C ILE A 247 42.02 -20.04 32.74
N LEU A 248 43.22 -20.52 32.42
CA LEU A 248 44.34 -19.81 31.79
C LEU A 248 43.96 -19.34 30.38
N ILE A 249 44.26 -18.07 30.08
CA ILE A 249 44.31 -17.49 28.74
C ILE A 249 45.77 -17.50 28.31
N SER A 250 46.08 -18.07 27.13
CA SER A 250 47.37 -17.89 26.47
C SER A 250 47.17 -17.08 25.19
N GLU A 251 47.76 -15.89 25.16
CA GLU A 251 47.99 -15.06 23.98
C GLU A 251 49.14 -15.64 23.14
N HIS A 252 49.11 -15.40 21.83
CA HIS A 252 50.31 -15.44 21.00
C HIS A 252 50.22 -14.39 19.88
N GLU A 253 51.22 -13.51 19.89
CA GLU A 253 51.52 -12.44 18.95
C GLU A 253 52.23 -12.92 17.68
N ASP A 254 52.10 -12.08 16.64
CA ASP A 254 53.08 -11.67 15.63
C ASP A 254 53.72 -12.66 14.63
N MET A 255 53.60 -12.30 13.34
CA MET A 255 54.74 -12.27 12.43
C MET A 255 54.44 -11.44 11.17
N GLY A 256 55.21 -10.36 11.00
CA GLY A 256 55.28 -9.58 9.76
C GLY A 256 56.23 -10.20 8.74
N TYR A 257 56.09 -9.80 7.46
CA TYR A 257 57.13 -9.99 6.46
C TYR A 257 57.29 -8.77 5.55
N ALA A 258 58.57 -8.53 5.26
CA ALA A 258 59.15 -7.37 4.63
C ALA A 258 59.12 -7.39 3.09
N VAL A 259 59.41 -6.21 2.58
CA VAL A 259 59.51 -5.75 1.19
C VAL A 259 60.74 -6.30 0.46
N ALA A 260 60.56 -6.63 -0.83
CA ALA A 260 61.56 -6.61 -1.90
C ALA A 260 60.79 -6.19 -3.17
N GLY A 261 61.26 -5.38 -4.13
CA GLY A 261 62.60 -4.94 -4.50
C GLY A 261 62.71 -5.01 -6.04
N ALA A 262 62.59 -3.85 -6.69
CA ALA A 262 63.03 -3.48 -8.05
C ALA A 262 62.49 -4.21 -9.31
N ASN A 263 61.96 -3.43 -10.27
CA ASN A 263 62.64 -3.25 -11.57
C ASN A 263 62.06 -2.08 -12.38
N ALA A 264 62.97 -1.27 -12.92
CA ALA A 264 62.70 -0.13 -13.78
C ALA A 264 62.70 -0.54 -15.25
N HIS A 265 61.71 -0.09 -16.02
CA HIS A 265 61.86 0.15 -17.46
C HIS A 265 61.07 1.38 -17.87
N GLY A 266 61.75 2.24 -18.64
CA GLY A 266 61.25 3.53 -19.08
C GLY A 266 60.08 3.41 -20.04
N SER A 267 59.15 4.34 -19.90
CA SER A 267 58.24 4.75 -20.96
C SER A 267 57.92 6.23 -20.76
N GLU A 268 57.79 6.93 -21.87
CA GLU A 268 57.68 8.37 -22.01
C GLU A 268 56.55 8.94 -21.14
N HIS A 269 56.86 10.02 -20.41
CA HIS A 269 55.88 10.70 -19.57
C HIS A 269 54.72 11.23 -20.44
N PRO A 270 53.46 10.84 -20.17
CA PRO A 270 52.33 11.49 -20.78
C PRO A 270 52.24 12.92 -20.24
N GLU A 271 51.92 13.85 -21.13
CA GLU A 271 51.69 15.26 -20.86
C GLU A 271 50.72 15.42 -19.67
N ILE A 272 51.23 15.91 -18.54
CA ILE A 272 50.44 16.08 -17.31
C ILE A 272 49.41 17.19 -17.57
N THR A 273 48.16 16.78 -17.80
CA THR A 273 47.04 17.72 -17.86
C THR A 273 46.71 18.14 -16.43
N VAL A 274 47.08 19.37 -16.06
CA VAL A 274 46.78 19.95 -14.75
C VAL A 274 45.27 20.14 -14.63
N ILE A 275 44.62 19.36 -13.77
CA ILE A 275 43.20 19.54 -13.46
C ILE A 275 43.06 20.79 -12.59
N PRO A 276 42.22 21.78 -12.96
CA PRO A 276 41.97 22.96 -12.15
C PRO A 276 41.45 22.58 -10.76
N GLU A 277 41.72 23.39 -9.74
CA GLU A 277 41.33 23.17 -8.34
C GLU A 277 39.82 22.86 -8.15
N LYS A 278 38.96 23.40 -9.03
CA LYS A 278 37.53 23.08 -9.13
C LYS A 278 37.23 21.61 -9.43
N GLY A 279 38.10 20.92 -10.17
CA GLY A 279 37.97 19.49 -10.46
C GLY A 279 38.32 18.59 -9.28
N LEU A 280 39.19 19.05 -8.37
CA LEU A 280 39.55 18.34 -7.14
C LEU A 280 38.41 18.33 -6.10
N GLU A 281 37.55 19.36 -6.08
CA GLU A 281 36.35 19.35 -5.22
C GLU A 281 35.28 18.37 -5.72
N VAL A 282 35.12 18.23 -7.04
CA VAL A 282 34.24 17.20 -7.64
C VAL A 282 34.72 15.80 -7.25
N LEU A 283 36.04 15.59 -7.15
CA LEU A 283 36.62 14.31 -6.78
C LEU A 283 36.31 13.88 -5.33
N LYS A 284 36.20 14.83 -4.40
CA LYS A 284 35.81 14.58 -3.00
C LYS A 284 34.33 14.18 -2.84
N GLY A 285 33.50 14.42 -3.86
CA GLY A 285 32.08 14.05 -3.89
C GLY A 285 31.79 12.60 -4.31
N PHE A 286 32.79 11.88 -4.85
CA PHE A 286 32.63 10.49 -5.31
C PHE A 286 32.71 9.49 -4.15
N ALA A 287 31.72 9.47 -3.27
CA ALA A 287 31.59 8.44 -2.25
C ALA A 287 31.09 7.11 -2.84
N PHE A 288 31.92 6.43 -3.64
CA PHE A 288 31.64 5.07 -4.10
C PHE A 288 32.16 4.02 -3.14
N SER A 289 31.36 2.98 -2.93
CA SER A 289 31.90 1.69 -2.51
C SER A 289 32.60 1.00 -3.68
N GLU A 290 33.62 0.18 -3.38
CA GLU A 290 34.33 -0.64 -4.37
C GLU A 290 33.37 -1.51 -5.20
N ALA A 291 32.31 -1.99 -4.55
CA ALA A 291 31.29 -2.77 -5.23
C ALA A 291 30.41 -1.97 -6.19
N GLN A 292 30.21 -0.66 -5.97
CA GLN A 292 29.53 0.20 -6.93
C GLN A 292 30.44 0.49 -8.13
N ILE A 293 31.74 0.70 -7.90
CA ILE A 293 32.73 0.83 -8.97
C ILE A 293 32.78 -0.44 -9.82
N SER A 294 32.86 -1.62 -9.19
CA SER A 294 32.85 -2.91 -9.89
C SER A 294 31.60 -3.07 -10.75
N LEU A 295 30.43 -2.69 -10.21
CA LEU A 295 29.17 -2.72 -10.96
C LEU A 295 29.16 -1.73 -12.14
N LEU A 296 29.65 -0.50 -11.96
CA LEU A 296 29.75 0.50 -13.03
C LEU A 296 30.72 0.05 -14.13
N SER A 297 31.85 -0.58 -13.78
CA SER A 297 32.81 -1.16 -14.74
C SER A 297 32.16 -2.22 -15.60
N VAL A 298 31.43 -3.14 -14.98
CA VAL A 298 30.70 -4.20 -15.68
C VAL A 298 29.67 -3.63 -16.66
N VAL A 299 28.89 -2.64 -16.24
CA VAL A 299 27.85 -2.02 -17.11
C VAL A 299 28.49 -1.18 -18.22
N SER A 300 29.66 -0.57 -17.98
CA SER A 300 30.40 0.25 -18.96
C SER A 300 31.09 -0.59 -20.03
N GLU A 301 31.82 -1.65 -19.65
CA GLU A 301 32.67 -2.44 -20.55
C GLU A 301 31.88 -3.36 -21.47
N ARG A 302 30.79 -3.94 -20.98
CA ARG A 302 30.02 -4.96 -21.71
C ARG A 302 28.78 -4.41 -22.41
N GLY A 303 28.56 -3.11 -22.29
CA GLY A 303 27.34 -2.45 -22.74
C GLY A 303 26.13 -2.81 -21.87
N SER A 304 25.03 -2.11 -22.14
CA SER A 304 23.74 -2.14 -21.42
C SER A 304 23.04 -3.51 -21.22
N HIS A 305 23.67 -4.63 -21.59
CA HIS A 305 22.99 -5.90 -21.80
C HIS A 305 23.17 -6.90 -20.65
N ASP A 306 24.01 -6.57 -19.66
CA ASP A 306 24.36 -7.56 -18.63
C ASP A 306 23.70 -7.33 -17.27
N LEU A 307 23.33 -6.11 -16.87
CA LEU A 307 22.62 -5.92 -15.59
C LEU A 307 21.12 -6.10 -15.77
N ILE A 308 20.59 -7.21 -15.25
CA ILE A 308 19.20 -7.64 -15.43
C ILE A 308 18.46 -7.67 -14.07
N GLU A 309 17.23 -7.18 -14.03
CA GLU A 309 16.29 -7.40 -12.91
C GLU A 309 15.26 -8.48 -13.30
N ASP A 310 15.14 -9.50 -12.45
CA ASP A 310 14.10 -10.54 -12.52
C ASP A 310 13.37 -10.67 -11.16
N PRO A 311 12.39 -11.57 -11.01
CA PRO A 311 11.68 -11.75 -9.73
C PRO A 311 12.57 -12.15 -8.54
N ASN A 312 13.76 -12.71 -8.79
CA ASN A 312 14.70 -13.17 -7.77
C ASN A 312 15.75 -12.11 -7.40
N GLY A 313 15.89 -11.03 -8.17
CA GLY A 313 16.74 -9.89 -7.84
C GLY A 313 17.48 -9.29 -9.04
N PHE A 314 18.67 -8.75 -8.79
CA PHE A 314 19.54 -8.16 -9.80
C PHE A 314 20.72 -9.08 -10.05
N TYR A 315 21.11 -9.25 -11.31
CA TYR A 315 22.29 -10.03 -11.65
C TYR A 315 23.01 -9.47 -12.87
N VAL A 316 24.31 -9.76 -12.95
CA VAL A 316 25.14 -9.50 -14.13
C VAL A 316 25.19 -10.78 -14.96
N SER A 317 24.60 -10.77 -16.15
CA SER A 317 24.67 -11.83 -17.15
C SER A 317 26.11 -12.12 -17.54
N ASP A 318 26.47 -13.39 -17.62
CA ASP A 318 27.75 -13.86 -18.14
C ASP A 318 27.68 -14.22 -19.64
N GLY A 319 26.56 -13.91 -20.31
CA GLY A 319 26.29 -14.29 -21.70
C GLY A 319 25.70 -15.70 -21.87
N TRP A 320 25.69 -16.53 -20.82
CA TRP A 320 25.20 -17.92 -20.84
C TRP A 320 23.97 -18.14 -19.94
N GLY A 321 23.36 -17.05 -19.46
CA GLY A 321 22.18 -17.10 -18.60
C GLY A 321 22.47 -17.44 -17.13
N ARG A 322 23.74 -17.50 -16.70
CA ARG A 322 24.11 -17.65 -15.28
C ARG A 322 24.61 -16.32 -14.74
N GLY A 323 23.70 -15.55 -14.16
CA GLY A 323 24.03 -14.26 -13.61
C GLY A 323 24.75 -14.33 -12.26
N LYS A 324 25.79 -13.53 -12.03
CA LYS A 324 26.28 -13.27 -10.66
C LYS A 324 25.29 -12.34 -9.96
N PRO A 325 24.73 -12.71 -8.78
CA PRO A 325 23.78 -11.85 -8.08
C PRO A 325 24.46 -10.55 -7.62
N VAL A 326 23.76 -9.45 -7.81
CA VAL A 326 24.18 -8.10 -7.39
C VAL A 326 23.27 -7.63 -6.27
N ASN A 327 23.86 -6.97 -5.27
CA ASN A 327 23.08 -6.40 -4.18
C ASN A 327 22.10 -5.33 -4.71
N ARG A 328 20.80 -5.58 -4.50
CA ARG A 328 19.69 -4.70 -4.91
C ARG A 328 19.86 -3.25 -4.47
N THR A 329 20.31 -3.01 -3.24
CA THR A 329 20.47 -1.65 -2.68
C THR A 329 21.48 -0.84 -3.48
N ARG A 330 22.56 -1.48 -3.98
CA ARG A 330 23.60 -0.80 -4.76
C ARG A 330 23.09 -0.38 -6.14
N VAL A 331 22.31 -1.24 -6.79
CA VAL A 331 21.70 -0.92 -8.10
C VAL A 331 20.70 0.22 -7.96
N LEU A 332 19.85 0.17 -6.93
CA LEU A 332 18.85 1.21 -6.68
C LEU A 332 19.47 2.55 -6.28
N ASP A 333 20.59 2.56 -5.55
CA ASP A 333 21.32 3.81 -5.23
C ASP A 333 21.87 4.47 -6.50
N LEU A 334 22.51 3.71 -7.39
CA LEU A 334 23.00 4.23 -8.68
C LEU A 334 21.87 4.68 -9.61
N TRP A 335 20.73 3.99 -9.57
CA TRP A 335 19.52 4.40 -10.31
C TRP A 335 18.91 5.68 -9.74
N ALA A 336 18.80 5.80 -8.41
CA ALA A 336 18.27 7.00 -7.73
C ALA A 336 19.14 8.24 -7.98
N ARG A 337 20.45 8.06 -8.17
CA ARG A 337 21.39 9.12 -8.59
C ARG A 337 21.28 9.49 -10.08
N GLY A 338 20.44 8.79 -10.85
CA GLY A 338 20.24 9.04 -12.28
C GLY A 338 21.38 8.53 -13.16
N TRP A 339 22.20 7.60 -12.67
CA TRP A 339 23.38 7.11 -13.39
C TRP A 339 23.15 5.80 -14.11
N LEU A 340 22.20 5.02 -13.62
CA LEU A 340 21.60 3.94 -14.37
C LEU A 340 20.24 4.40 -14.92
N MET A 341 19.88 3.92 -16.10
CA MET A 341 18.53 4.03 -16.63
C MET A 341 18.01 2.68 -17.08
N TYR A 342 16.69 2.55 -16.98
CA TYR A 342 15.94 1.38 -17.37
C TYR A 342 15.82 1.28 -18.89
N SER A 343 16.00 0.08 -19.44
CA SER A 343 15.75 -0.24 -20.85
C SER A 343 15.00 -1.57 -20.94
N PRO A 344 13.72 -1.58 -21.36
CA PRO A 344 12.99 -2.83 -21.60
C PRO A 344 13.52 -3.52 -22.86
N ARG A 345 13.79 -4.82 -22.77
CA ARG A 345 14.13 -5.66 -23.93
C ARG A 345 13.68 -7.10 -23.67
N ASP A 346 13.07 -7.76 -24.65
CA ASP A 346 12.66 -9.18 -24.58
C ASP A 346 11.84 -9.55 -23.33
N GLY A 347 11.02 -8.62 -22.83
CA GLY A 347 10.22 -8.81 -21.61
C GLY A 347 11.01 -8.81 -20.29
N ARG A 348 12.33 -8.55 -20.34
CA ARG A 348 13.21 -8.42 -19.18
C ARG A 348 13.63 -6.97 -18.97
N ARG A 349 14.07 -6.69 -17.74
CA ARG A 349 14.47 -5.35 -17.29
C ARG A 349 15.98 -5.21 -17.32
N TYR A 350 16.51 -4.42 -18.25
CA TYR A 350 17.95 -4.15 -18.36
C TYR A 350 18.28 -2.77 -17.82
N PHE A 351 19.49 -2.61 -17.28
CA PHE A 351 20.03 -1.34 -16.81
C PHE A 351 21.25 -0.94 -17.63
N ARG A 352 21.31 0.34 -17.99
CA ARG A 352 22.43 0.94 -18.72
C ARG A 352 22.91 2.21 -18.08
N LEU A 353 24.17 2.57 -18.29
CA LEU A 353 24.66 3.88 -17.89
C LEU A 353 23.94 4.99 -18.65
N THR A 354 23.53 6.04 -17.93
CA THR A 354 23.13 7.30 -18.53
C THR A 354 24.36 8.05 -19.03
N PRO A 355 24.21 9.06 -19.91
CA PRO A 355 25.34 9.94 -20.27
C PRO A 355 26.03 10.55 -19.03
N SER A 356 25.24 10.92 -18.02
CA SER A 356 25.76 11.39 -16.73
C SER A 356 26.56 10.31 -16.01
N GLY A 357 26.01 9.10 -15.85
CA GLY A 357 26.71 7.97 -15.24
C GLY A 357 28.03 7.62 -15.95
N THR A 358 28.04 7.63 -17.29
CA THR A 358 29.24 7.41 -18.10
C THR A 358 30.29 8.50 -17.89
N ALA A 359 29.88 9.77 -17.86
CA ALA A 359 30.82 10.89 -17.64
C ALA A 359 31.48 10.81 -16.25
N HIS A 360 30.69 10.55 -15.21
CA HIS A 360 31.18 10.42 -13.84
C HIS A 360 32.08 9.19 -13.67
N PHE A 361 31.73 8.06 -14.28
CA PHE A 361 32.58 6.86 -14.26
C PHE A 361 33.93 7.09 -14.97
N LYS A 362 33.94 7.78 -16.12
CA LYS A 362 35.17 8.14 -16.85
C LYS A 362 36.04 9.11 -16.06
N GLN A 363 35.45 10.11 -15.41
CA GLN A 363 36.18 11.04 -14.54
C GLN A 363 36.83 10.30 -13.36
N TRP A 364 36.10 9.36 -12.77
CA TRP A 364 36.64 8.51 -11.71
C TRP A 364 37.79 7.62 -12.22
N GLN A 365 37.65 6.98 -13.39
CA GLN A 365 38.73 6.18 -14.01
C GLN A 365 39.98 7.02 -14.27
N ALA A 366 39.82 8.22 -14.86
CA ALA A 366 40.93 9.13 -15.12
C ALA A 366 41.66 9.54 -13.84
N ALA A 367 40.92 9.85 -12.76
CA ALA A 367 41.51 10.20 -11.48
C ALA A 367 42.26 9.02 -10.83
N ARG A 368 41.73 7.80 -10.96
CA ARG A 368 42.42 6.57 -10.50
C ARG A 368 43.71 6.34 -11.30
N ASP A 369 43.65 6.43 -12.62
CA ASP A 369 44.79 6.16 -13.50
C ASP A 369 45.91 7.21 -13.35
N GLN A 370 45.56 8.43 -12.90
CA GLN A 370 46.50 9.47 -12.51
C GLN A 370 47.05 9.33 -11.07
N GLY A 371 46.62 8.30 -10.33
CA GLY A 371 47.02 8.11 -8.93
C GLY A 371 46.44 9.15 -7.96
N LEU A 372 45.42 9.91 -8.36
CA LEU A 372 44.75 10.90 -7.50
C LEU A 372 43.81 10.26 -6.48
N ILE A 373 43.48 8.98 -6.67
CA ILE A 373 42.65 8.18 -5.78
C ILE A 373 43.43 6.90 -5.45
N ASP A 374 43.97 6.84 -4.24
CA ASP A 374 44.64 5.64 -3.73
C ASP A 374 43.66 4.84 -2.86
N TYR A 375 43.14 3.74 -3.41
CA TYR A 375 42.41 2.74 -2.63
C TYR A 375 43.37 1.65 -2.19
N ALA A 376 44.03 1.85 -1.05
CA ALA A 376 44.68 0.76 -0.35
C ALA A 376 43.61 -0.26 0.08
N ALA A 377 43.79 -1.52 -0.36
CA ALA A 377 42.91 -2.64 -0.08
C ALA A 377 42.70 -2.86 1.43
N LYS A 378 41.64 -2.30 2.01
CA LYS A 378 41.09 -2.73 3.30
C LYS A 378 39.57 -2.76 3.23
N ASP A 379 39.05 -3.98 3.10
CA ASP A 379 37.68 -4.34 3.42
C ASP A 379 37.40 -4.04 4.91
N SER A 380 36.83 -2.87 5.21
CA SER A 380 36.01 -2.65 6.42
C SER A 380 35.45 -1.23 6.46
N LEU A 381 34.32 -1.01 5.80
CA LEU A 381 33.39 0.07 6.16
C LEU A 381 32.02 -0.54 6.34
N ASN A 382 31.78 -1.01 7.56
CA ASN A 382 30.56 -1.72 7.94
C ASN A 382 29.96 -1.07 9.19
N SER A 383 29.56 0.21 9.10
CA SER A 383 28.49 0.74 9.94
C SER A 383 27.86 2.01 9.34
N ALA A 384 26.53 2.04 9.25
CA ALA A 384 25.76 3.24 8.90
C ALA A 384 25.83 4.34 9.99
N LYS A 385 26.61 4.12 11.05
CA LYS A 385 26.81 5.02 12.18
C LYS A 385 27.98 5.97 11.91
N GLU A 386 29.08 5.46 11.38
CA GLU A 386 30.27 6.27 11.03
C GLU A 386 29.98 7.25 9.87
N GLN A 387 29.06 6.88 8.97
CA GLN A 387 28.58 7.79 7.92
C GLN A 387 27.72 8.95 8.45
N ARG A 388 27.12 8.82 9.63
CA ARG A 388 26.31 9.88 10.26
C ARG A 388 27.11 10.81 11.15
N GLU A 389 28.22 10.35 11.72
CA GLU A 389 29.08 11.14 12.61
C GLU A 389 30.06 12.04 11.83
N ALA A 390 30.31 11.76 10.55
CA ALA A 390 31.20 12.57 9.68
C ALA A 390 30.61 13.90 9.17
N TYR A 391 29.40 14.29 9.59
CA TYR A 391 28.79 15.59 9.25
C TYR A 391 28.23 16.28 10.50
N PRO A 392 28.94 17.27 11.04
CA PRO A 392 28.36 18.62 11.04
C PRO A 392 29.39 19.77 10.98
N ARG A 393 29.21 20.67 10.01
CA ARG A 393 29.42 22.13 10.04
C ARG A 393 29.79 22.60 8.64
N LEU A 394 28.93 23.41 8.02
CA LEU A 394 29.28 24.49 7.08
C LEU A 394 27.98 25.18 6.63
N VAL A 395 27.48 26.10 7.46
CA VAL A 395 26.85 27.33 6.98
C VAL A 395 27.34 28.42 7.92
N ALA A 396 28.42 29.08 7.53
CA ALA A 396 28.79 30.39 8.00
C ALA A 396 29.21 31.18 6.76
N GLU A 397 28.45 32.22 6.49
CA GLU A 397 28.56 33.12 5.34
C GLU A 397 29.83 33.98 5.40
N ALA A 398 30.37 34.33 4.22
CA ALA A 398 31.05 35.60 3.98
C ALA A 398 31.02 35.95 2.47
N PRO A 399 31.05 37.25 2.11
CA PRO A 399 30.34 37.79 0.96
C PRO A 399 31.20 37.92 -0.31
N VAL A 400 30.57 37.84 -1.48
CA VAL A 400 31.20 38.15 -2.77
C VAL A 400 30.85 39.59 -3.15
N GLN A 401 31.88 40.40 -3.34
CA GLN A 401 31.80 41.78 -3.83
C GLN A 401 31.34 41.84 -5.29
N ALA A 402 30.49 42.82 -5.57
CA ALA A 402 30.05 43.21 -6.90
C ALA A 402 31.16 43.92 -7.68
N THR A 403 31.21 43.66 -8.98
CA THR A 403 31.81 44.57 -9.97
C THR A 403 30.77 44.83 -11.06
N ASP A 404 30.43 46.09 -11.20
CA ASP A 404 29.64 46.68 -12.29
C ASP A 404 30.42 46.60 -13.62
N ASP A 405 29.75 46.23 -14.72
CA ASP A 405 29.97 46.84 -16.04
C ASP A 405 28.86 46.47 -17.05
N GLU A 406 28.11 47.51 -17.44
CA GLU A 406 27.55 47.86 -18.75
C GLU A 406 26.85 46.81 -19.67
N THR A 407 25.50 46.82 -19.63
CA THR A 407 24.50 46.91 -20.74
C THR A 407 24.50 45.91 -21.94
N PRO A 408 23.33 45.48 -22.49
CA PRO A 408 22.22 46.37 -22.83
C PRO A 408 20.80 45.93 -22.45
N ASP A 409 20.00 46.98 -22.44
CA ASP A 409 18.59 47.12 -22.13
C ASP A 409 17.68 46.14 -22.89
N PHE A 410 17.12 45.17 -22.15
CA PHE A 410 16.12 44.23 -22.64
C PHE A 410 14.68 44.77 -22.45
N MET A 411 14.50 45.98 -21.88
CA MET A 411 13.19 46.55 -21.63
C MET A 411 12.61 47.35 -22.81
N GLU A 412 13.33 47.53 -23.92
CA GLU A 412 12.85 48.33 -25.06
C GLU A 412 12.19 47.52 -26.20
N ALA A 413 12.09 46.19 -26.10
CA ALA A 413 11.58 45.33 -27.19
C ALA A 413 10.14 44.77 -27.03
N VAL A 414 9.37 45.18 -26.01
CA VAL A 414 7.99 44.65 -25.80
C VAL A 414 6.91 45.73 -25.64
N HIS A 415 7.26 47.02 -25.52
CA HIS A 415 6.27 48.11 -25.40
C HIS A 415 5.72 48.60 -26.76
N GLY A 416 5.19 47.66 -27.53
CA GLY A 416 4.57 47.91 -28.83
C GLY A 416 3.21 47.24 -28.99
N ARG A 417 2.31 47.34 -28.01
CA ARG A 417 0.86 47.10 -28.16
C ARG A 417 0.08 47.95 -27.16
N GLY A 418 -0.91 48.66 -27.67
CA GLY A 418 -1.52 49.83 -27.03
C GLY A 418 -2.17 49.61 -25.67
N GLU A 419 -1.76 50.44 -24.72
CA GLU A 419 -2.45 50.74 -23.47
C GLU A 419 -3.65 51.66 -23.74
N ALA A 420 -4.71 51.11 -24.32
CA ALA A 420 -6.03 51.74 -24.29
C ALA A 420 -7.08 50.65 -24.54
N ALA A 421 -7.76 50.24 -23.46
CA ALA A 421 -8.88 49.29 -23.42
C ALA A 421 -8.55 47.78 -23.34
N VAL A 422 -7.63 47.38 -22.45
CA VAL A 422 -7.84 46.12 -21.71
C VAL A 422 -8.70 46.51 -20.51
N GLU A 423 -10.00 46.24 -20.59
CA GLU A 423 -10.89 46.33 -19.42
C GLU A 423 -10.22 45.58 -18.26
N ALA A 424 -10.09 46.23 -17.11
CA ALA A 424 -9.40 45.69 -15.94
C ALA A 424 -10.11 44.41 -15.47
N GLU A 425 -9.71 43.26 -16.01
CA GLU A 425 -10.22 41.97 -15.56
C GLU A 425 -9.95 41.85 -14.06
N GLN A 426 -11.03 41.80 -13.30
CA GLN A 426 -10.98 41.74 -11.85
C GLN A 426 -10.25 40.46 -11.45
N LYS A 427 -9.08 40.60 -10.79
CA LYS A 427 -8.25 39.45 -10.37
C LYS A 427 -9.10 38.46 -9.56
N ARG A 428 -9.03 37.18 -9.90
CA ARG A 428 -9.74 36.12 -9.17
C ARG A 428 -8.80 35.43 -8.19
N LEU A 429 -9.28 35.23 -6.96
CA LEU A 429 -8.49 34.67 -5.87
C LEU A 429 -9.29 33.60 -5.13
N VAL A 430 -8.71 32.40 -4.99
CA VAL A 430 -9.25 31.32 -4.17
C VAL A 430 -8.46 31.25 -2.87
N VAL A 431 -9.14 31.43 -1.74
CA VAL A 431 -8.53 31.43 -0.41
C VAL A 431 -8.89 30.16 0.34
N VAL A 432 -7.87 29.37 0.68
CA VAL A 432 -8.01 28.12 1.44
C VAL A 432 -7.67 28.35 2.91
N ALA A 433 -8.52 27.88 3.83
CA ALA A 433 -8.26 27.97 5.27
C ALA A 433 -7.11 27.05 5.70
N CYS A 434 -6.17 27.52 6.53
CA CYS A 434 -5.12 26.65 7.03
C CYS A 434 -5.70 25.52 7.92
N GLY A 435 -5.35 24.27 7.61
CA GLY A 435 -5.84 23.09 8.32
C GLY A 435 -5.27 22.97 9.75
N GLU A 436 -6.03 22.32 10.64
CA GLU A 436 -5.60 22.04 12.02
C GLU A 436 -4.34 21.15 12.03
N LYS A 437 -4.41 20.01 11.32
CA LYS A 437 -3.34 19.03 11.23
C LYS A 437 -2.21 19.50 10.31
N LYS A 438 -0.99 19.52 10.85
CA LYS A 438 0.23 19.93 10.14
C LYS A 438 1.28 18.82 10.17
N SER A 439 2.13 18.80 9.16
CA SER A 439 3.28 17.89 9.07
C SER A 439 4.26 18.16 10.20
N GLY A 440 4.67 17.07 10.89
CA GLY A 440 5.68 17.11 11.94
C GLY A 440 7.13 17.21 11.42
N LYS A 441 7.34 17.32 10.10
CA LYS A 441 8.67 17.52 9.52
C LYS A 441 9.34 18.77 10.15
N PRO A 442 10.59 18.68 10.63
CA PRO A 442 11.30 19.83 11.20
C PRO A 442 11.65 20.86 10.11
N GLY A 443 12.02 22.07 10.53
CA GLY A 443 12.42 23.16 9.62
C GLY A 443 11.24 23.89 8.96
N LYS A 444 11.55 24.83 8.08
CA LYS A 444 10.58 25.47 7.19
C LYS A 444 10.34 24.56 5.97
N ILE A 445 9.08 24.39 5.59
CA ILE A 445 8.68 23.66 4.38
C ILE A 445 7.51 24.40 3.75
N ARG A 446 7.29 24.19 2.46
CA ARG A 446 6.18 24.81 1.71
C ARG A 446 4.82 24.63 2.39
N ALA A 447 3.95 25.63 2.25
CA ALA A 447 2.64 25.63 2.89
C ALA A 447 1.76 24.46 2.44
N ASP A 448 1.78 24.11 1.15
CA ASP A 448 1.09 22.94 0.58
C ASP A 448 1.56 21.59 1.18
N GLU A 449 2.83 21.48 1.56
CA GLU A 449 3.37 20.32 2.29
C GLU A 449 3.15 20.38 3.80
N ARG A 450 3.05 21.60 4.37
CA ARG A 450 2.88 21.78 5.81
C ARG A 450 1.50 21.37 6.26
N TYR A 451 0.44 21.72 5.53
CA TYR A 451 -0.93 21.42 5.94
C TYR A 451 -1.37 20.06 5.38
N ILE A 452 -1.59 19.09 6.26
CA ILE A 452 -1.87 17.68 5.89
C ILE A 452 -3.24 17.19 6.35
N GLY A 453 -4.08 18.10 6.84
CA GLY A 453 -5.43 17.75 7.29
C GLY A 453 -6.35 17.45 6.13
N ASN A 454 -7.18 16.41 6.24
CA ASN A 454 -8.12 16.00 5.18
C ASN A 454 -8.99 17.15 4.67
N TYR A 455 -9.44 18.04 5.56
CA TYR A 455 -10.23 19.21 5.18
C TYR A 455 -9.43 20.22 4.35
N PHE A 456 -8.17 20.50 4.71
CA PHE A 456 -7.30 21.36 3.93
C PHE A 456 -7.03 20.76 2.54
N THR A 457 -6.72 19.47 2.49
CA THR A 457 -6.48 18.77 1.22
C THR A 457 -7.71 18.81 0.31
N ALA A 458 -8.92 18.64 0.86
CA ALA A 458 -10.15 18.76 0.09
C ALA A 458 -10.39 20.19 -0.43
N CYS A 459 -10.14 21.22 0.38
CA CYS A 459 -10.20 22.60 -0.08
C CYS A 459 -9.17 22.88 -1.18
N LEU A 460 -7.96 22.36 -1.05
CA LEU A 460 -6.90 22.53 -2.04
C LEU A 460 -7.28 21.87 -3.38
N MET A 461 -7.79 20.63 -3.35
CA MET A 461 -8.29 19.95 -4.56
C MET A 461 -9.44 20.71 -5.23
N ALA A 462 -10.37 21.25 -4.44
CA ALA A 462 -11.44 22.09 -4.97
C ALA A 462 -10.89 23.40 -5.57
N SER A 463 -9.86 24.01 -4.97
CA SER A 463 -9.26 25.22 -5.55
C SER A 463 -8.53 24.99 -6.87
N GLU A 464 -8.01 23.77 -7.12
CA GLU A 464 -7.32 23.43 -8.38
C GLU A 464 -8.23 23.44 -9.61
N VAL A 465 -9.54 23.24 -9.42
CA VAL A 465 -10.55 23.29 -10.51
C VAL A 465 -11.26 24.63 -10.60
N MET A 466 -10.96 25.56 -9.69
CA MET A 466 -11.55 26.90 -9.66
C MET A 466 -10.64 27.89 -10.37
N ASP A 467 -11.26 28.91 -10.98
CA ASP A 467 -10.54 29.98 -11.64
C ASP A 467 -9.96 30.98 -10.62
N GLY A 468 -8.67 31.28 -10.74
CA GLY A 468 -7.95 32.25 -9.90
C GLY A 468 -6.72 31.70 -9.18
N ALA A 469 -5.89 32.61 -8.66
CA ALA A 469 -4.72 32.23 -7.88
C ALA A 469 -5.14 31.61 -6.53
N THR A 470 -4.49 30.51 -6.12
CA THR A 470 -4.77 29.88 -4.83
C THR A 470 -3.80 30.36 -3.75
N MET A 471 -4.34 30.84 -2.64
CA MET A 471 -3.58 31.27 -1.46
C MET A 471 -4.14 30.68 -0.16
N VAL A 472 -3.29 30.51 0.84
CA VAL A 472 -3.69 30.01 2.15
C VAL A 472 -3.86 31.17 3.12
N LEU A 473 -5.02 31.24 3.77
CA LEU A 473 -5.23 32.11 4.93
C LEU A 473 -4.77 31.38 6.20
N SER A 474 -3.54 31.66 6.60
CA SER A 474 -2.83 31.11 7.75
C SER A 474 -3.16 31.87 9.04
N ALA A 475 -3.48 31.15 10.11
CA ALA A 475 -3.74 31.74 11.42
C ALA A 475 -2.51 32.44 12.04
N LYS A 476 -1.29 32.02 11.69
CA LYS A 476 -0.04 32.64 12.18
C LYS A 476 0.57 33.63 11.19
N TYR A 477 0.51 33.32 9.88
CA TYR A 477 1.26 34.02 8.84
C TYR A 477 0.42 34.95 7.96
N GLY A 478 -0.92 34.91 8.07
CA GLY A 478 -1.80 35.71 7.22
C GLY A 478 -2.03 35.09 5.85
N LEU A 479 -2.12 35.91 4.81
CA LEU A 479 -2.34 35.43 3.46
C LEU A 479 -0.99 35.08 2.81
N ILE A 480 -0.78 33.81 2.47
CA ILE A 480 0.49 33.30 1.92
C ILE A 480 0.25 32.43 0.68
N PRO A 481 1.17 32.44 -0.31
CA PRO A 481 1.08 31.51 -1.44
C PRO A 481 1.37 30.07 -1.00
N LEU A 482 0.98 29.08 -1.82
CA LEU A 482 1.20 27.66 -1.54
C LEU A 482 2.69 27.29 -1.43
N SER A 483 3.55 28.01 -2.15
CA SER A 483 5.01 27.81 -2.17
C SER A 483 5.75 28.43 -0.97
N GLU A 484 5.09 29.24 -0.14
CA GLU A 484 5.74 29.90 1.00
C GLU A 484 6.25 28.87 2.01
N GLU A 485 7.53 28.97 2.40
CA GLU A 485 8.10 28.07 3.39
C GLU A 485 7.79 28.50 4.82
N ILE A 486 7.03 27.68 5.53
CA ILE A 486 6.56 27.97 6.90
C ILE A 486 7.03 26.94 7.93
N GLU A 487 7.29 27.42 9.13
CA GLU A 487 7.57 26.57 10.29
C GLU A 487 6.30 25.88 10.78
N ASN A 488 6.47 24.79 11.53
CA ASN A 488 5.35 24.17 12.22
C ASN A 488 4.80 25.11 13.32
N TYR A 489 3.48 25.11 13.52
CA TYR A 489 2.84 25.93 14.54
C TYR A 489 1.48 25.37 14.96
N ASP A 490 1.07 25.68 16.18
CA ASP A 490 -0.25 25.34 16.71
C ASP A 490 -0.96 26.61 17.22
N VAL A 491 -1.59 27.31 16.28
CA VAL A 491 -2.29 28.57 16.53
C VAL A 491 -3.63 28.52 15.80
N THR A 492 -4.69 28.85 16.52
CA THR A 492 -6.05 28.93 15.97
C THR A 492 -6.36 30.36 15.56
N LEU A 493 -7.04 30.58 14.44
CA LEU A 493 -7.41 31.94 14.02
C LEU A 493 -8.28 32.61 15.10
N GLY A 494 -7.84 33.78 15.59
CA GLY A 494 -8.48 34.53 16.67
C GLY A 494 -7.97 34.21 18.08
N SER A 495 -7.08 33.23 18.26
CA SER A 495 -6.45 32.95 19.55
C SER A 495 -5.26 33.87 19.82
N LYS A 496 -4.75 33.86 21.06
CA LYS A 496 -3.47 34.51 21.37
C LYS A 496 -2.38 33.97 20.44
N GLY A 497 -1.61 34.87 19.83
CA GLY A 497 -0.57 34.51 18.86
C GLY A 497 -1.06 34.41 17.40
N SER A 498 -2.36 34.52 17.12
CA SER A 498 -2.84 34.59 15.74
C SER A 498 -2.57 35.96 15.13
N ILE A 499 -2.34 35.99 13.81
CA ILE A 499 -2.19 37.24 13.08
C ILE A 499 -3.43 38.12 13.22
N ARG A 500 -3.22 39.44 13.35
CA ARG A 500 -4.32 40.41 13.38
C ARG A 500 -4.84 40.66 11.98
N LEU A 501 -6.16 40.77 11.83
CA LEU A 501 -6.79 41.01 10.52
C LEU A 501 -6.32 42.30 9.84
N ALA A 502 -5.97 43.34 10.60
CA ALA A 502 -5.36 44.55 10.06
C ALA A 502 -4.00 44.30 9.38
N ALA A 503 -3.22 43.32 9.84
CA ALA A 503 -1.98 42.94 9.17
C ALA A 503 -2.26 42.16 7.87
N VAL A 504 -3.30 41.32 7.86
CA VAL A 504 -3.73 40.63 6.63
C VAL A 504 -4.25 41.62 5.59
N LYS A 505 -4.97 42.68 6.00
CA LYS A 505 -5.38 43.76 5.09
C LYS A 505 -4.20 44.43 4.40
N ARG A 506 -3.14 44.77 5.15
CA ARG A 506 -1.91 45.34 4.57
C ARG A 506 -1.24 44.37 3.59
N GLN A 507 -1.17 43.07 3.90
CA GLN A 507 -0.66 42.06 2.96
C GLN A 507 -1.45 42.06 1.64
N VAL A 508 -2.78 42.17 1.72
CA VAL A 508 -3.67 42.21 0.55
C VAL A 508 -3.46 43.49 -0.26
N GLU A 509 -3.29 44.64 0.40
CA GLU A 509 -2.97 45.92 -0.24
C GLU A 509 -1.59 45.87 -0.93
N GLU A 510 -0.56 45.38 -0.25
CA GLU A 510 0.79 45.21 -0.77
C GLU A 510 0.85 44.28 -1.99
N MET A 511 -0.01 43.26 -2.03
CA MET A 511 -0.13 42.34 -3.17
C MET A 511 -1.03 42.87 -4.30
N GLY A 512 -1.66 44.03 -4.14
CA GLY A 512 -2.61 44.57 -5.12
C GLY A 512 -3.81 43.64 -5.35
N LEU A 513 -4.33 43.04 -4.26
CA LEU A 513 -5.45 42.10 -4.23
C LEU A 513 -6.71 42.68 -3.55
N THR A 514 -6.72 43.99 -3.28
CA THR A 514 -7.83 44.67 -2.58
C THR A 514 -9.15 44.53 -3.34
N ASP A 515 -9.11 44.67 -4.67
CA ASP A 515 -10.29 44.62 -5.55
C ASP A 515 -10.53 43.23 -6.15
N ALA A 516 -9.85 42.18 -5.65
CA ALA A 516 -9.98 40.82 -6.19
C ALA A 516 -11.38 40.23 -5.92
N ARG A 517 -11.91 39.45 -6.87
CA ARG A 517 -13.08 38.59 -6.65
C ARG A 517 -12.62 37.35 -5.89
N VAL A 518 -13.04 37.26 -4.62
CA VAL A 518 -12.51 36.24 -3.69
C VAL A 518 -13.54 35.16 -3.40
N THR A 519 -13.13 33.91 -3.59
CA THR A 519 -13.88 32.73 -3.12
C THR A 519 -13.12 32.04 -1.99
N VAL A 520 -13.79 31.80 -0.85
CA VAL A 520 -13.17 31.23 0.35
C VAL A 520 -13.63 29.79 0.58
N LEU A 521 -12.67 28.88 0.62
CA LEU A 521 -12.85 27.47 0.95
C LEU A 521 -12.38 27.22 2.38
N GLY A 522 -13.27 27.40 3.34
CA GLY A 522 -12.93 27.30 4.76
C GLY A 522 -14.13 27.26 5.70
N GLY A 523 -13.87 26.90 6.96
CA GLY A 523 -14.89 26.95 8.00
C GLY A 523 -15.35 28.39 8.32
N ALA A 524 -16.48 28.53 9.02
CA ALA A 524 -17.15 29.81 9.27
C ALA A 524 -16.24 30.92 9.84
N ARG A 525 -15.23 30.58 10.66
CA ARG A 525 -14.27 31.55 11.20
C ARG A 525 -13.42 32.21 10.11
N TYR A 526 -12.95 31.44 9.13
CA TYR A 526 -12.15 31.95 8.02
C TYR A 526 -13.01 32.76 7.05
N VAL A 527 -14.23 32.31 6.77
CA VAL A 527 -15.21 33.08 5.96
C VAL A 527 -15.50 34.43 6.61
N LYS A 528 -15.72 34.47 7.93
CA LYS A 528 -15.93 35.73 8.67
C LYS A 528 -14.71 36.65 8.60
N ALA A 529 -13.49 36.11 8.71
CA ALA A 529 -12.26 36.89 8.60
C ALA A 529 -12.08 37.47 7.18
N ALA A 530 -12.29 36.67 6.14
CA ALA A 530 -12.19 37.11 4.75
C ALA A 530 -13.21 38.21 4.42
N ARG A 531 -14.46 38.09 4.88
CA ARG A 531 -15.50 39.13 4.72
C ARG A 531 -15.16 40.47 5.39
N GLN A 532 -14.20 40.51 6.32
CA GLN A 532 -13.71 41.76 6.89
C GLN A 532 -12.59 42.39 6.08
N ILE A 533 -11.93 41.61 5.21
CA ILE A 533 -10.79 42.01 4.39
C ILE A 533 -11.26 42.45 2.99
N TRP A 534 -12.10 41.64 2.34
CA TRP A 534 -12.61 41.90 0.99
C TRP A 534 -14.12 42.17 0.98
N THR A 535 -14.55 43.01 0.05
CA THR A 535 -15.97 43.22 -0.27
C THR A 535 -16.44 42.16 -1.28
N GLY A 536 -17.58 41.51 -1.03
CA GLY A 536 -18.15 40.56 -1.99
C GLY A 536 -17.56 39.14 -1.96
N VAL A 537 -17.07 38.68 -0.81
CA VAL A 537 -16.52 37.31 -0.66
C VAL A 537 -17.59 36.24 -0.88
N GLU A 538 -17.33 35.34 -1.83
CA GLU A 538 -18.08 34.11 -2.05
C GLU A 538 -17.62 33.02 -1.08
N ALA A 539 -18.56 32.28 -0.49
CA ALA A 539 -18.27 31.18 0.42
C ALA A 539 -19.24 30.03 0.13
N PRO A 540 -18.90 29.15 -0.83
CA PRO A 540 -19.82 28.10 -1.31
C PRO A 540 -20.08 27.03 -0.25
N LEU A 541 -19.17 26.89 0.73
CA LEU A 541 -19.23 25.85 1.74
C LEU A 541 -20.19 26.21 2.88
N THR A 542 -21.24 25.43 3.04
CA THR A 542 -22.26 25.59 4.09
C THR A 542 -22.34 24.37 5.01
N GLY A 543 -22.82 24.57 6.24
CA GLY A 543 -23.04 23.47 7.18
C GLY A 543 -21.81 23.02 7.97
N GLY A 544 -21.87 21.81 8.52
CA GLY A 544 -20.78 21.21 9.30
C GLY A 544 -19.66 20.62 8.42
N ILE A 545 -18.50 20.31 9.01
CA ILE A 545 -17.31 19.82 8.28
C ILE A 545 -17.64 18.64 7.35
N GLY A 546 -18.49 17.70 7.76
CA GLY A 546 -18.91 16.57 6.91
C GLY A 546 -19.70 16.99 5.67
N GLN A 547 -20.62 17.96 5.79
CA GLN A 547 -21.39 18.51 4.68
C GLN A 547 -20.48 19.32 3.75
N GLN A 548 -19.56 20.12 4.31
CA GLN A 548 -18.58 20.86 3.56
C GLN A 548 -17.64 19.94 2.77
N LEU A 549 -17.21 18.81 3.34
CA LEU A 549 -16.43 17.80 2.61
C LEU A 549 -17.20 17.20 1.43
N LYS A 550 -18.51 16.98 1.58
CA LYS A 550 -19.37 16.55 0.46
C LYS A 550 -19.47 17.63 -0.63
N GLN A 551 -19.65 18.89 -0.24
CA GLN A 551 -19.69 20.01 -1.20
C GLN A 551 -18.35 20.20 -1.93
N LEU A 552 -17.23 20.11 -1.22
CA LEU A 552 -15.89 20.14 -1.80
C LEU A 552 -15.70 18.99 -2.79
N ALA A 553 -16.21 17.79 -2.48
CA ALA A 553 -16.21 16.66 -3.39
C ALA A 553 -16.96 16.97 -4.69
N GLY A 554 -18.18 17.51 -4.60
CA GLY A 554 -18.94 17.95 -5.78
C GLY A 554 -18.18 18.96 -6.64
N ILE A 555 -17.51 19.94 -6.02
CA ILE A 555 -16.74 20.97 -6.73
C ILE A 555 -15.62 20.34 -7.57
N TYR A 556 -14.74 19.52 -7.00
CA TYR A 556 -13.64 18.92 -7.78
C TYR A 556 -14.06 17.73 -8.64
N GLN A 557 -15.29 17.20 -8.47
CA GLN A 557 -15.86 16.16 -9.32
C GLN A 557 -16.57 16.73 -10.56
N GLY A 558 -16.75 18.06 -10.63
CA GLY A 558 -17.46 18.69 -11.73
C GLY A 558 -18.98 18.54 -11.66
N GLU A 559 -19.56 18.28 -10.48
CA GLU A 559 -21.01 18.42 -10.30
C GLU A 559 -21.38 19.90 -10.42
N ALA A 560 -21.82 20.30 -11.61
CA ALA A 560 -22.40 21.60 -11.85
C ALA A 560 -23.67 21.75 -10.98
N LEU A 561 -23.80 22.92 -10.34
CA LEU A 561 -25.09 23.42 -9.90
C LEU A 561 -25.97 23.54 -11.17
N THR A 562 -27.08 22.80 -11.21
CA THR A 562 -28.07 22.78 -12.30
C THR A 562 -28.64 24.20 -12.56
N PRO A 563 -29.12 24.55 -13.78
CA PRO A 563 -30.13 23.79 -14.53
C PRO A 563 -30.11 23.77 -16.08
N ASP A 564 -30.81 22.74 -16.59
CA ASP A 564 -31.55 22.58 -17.87
C ASP A 564 -30.83 22.58 -19.24
N ASP A 565 -31.35 21.72 -20.13
CA ASP A 565 -31.09 21.54 -21.57
C ASP A 565 -30.07 20.47 -22.05
N ALA A 566 -30.03 19.28 -21.44
CA ALA A 566 -29.48 18.10 -22.12
C ALA A 566 -30.63 17.23 -22.68
N PRO A 567 -30.69 16.94 -23.99
CA PRO A 567 -31.72 16.07 -24.56
C PRO A 567 -31.62 14.66 -23.96
N GLU A 568 -32.73 14.15 -23.42
CA GLU A 568 -32.82 12.93 -22.58
C GLU A 568 -32.44 11.61 -23.27
N ASP A 569 -32.16 11.60 -24.59
CA ASP A 569 -32.07 10.35 -25.37
C ASP A 569 -30.65 9.83 -25.66
N ASP A 570 -29.60 10.48 -25.16
CA ASP A 570 -28.21 10.20 -25.58
C ASP A 570 -27.32 9.63 -24.46
N LEU A 571 -27.88 8.86 -23.53
CA LEU A 571 -27.11 8.19 -22.47
C LEU A 571 -26.58 6.81 -22.93
N PRO A 572 -25.42 6.36 -22.42
CA PRO A 572 -24.92 5.02 -22.73
C PRO A 572 -25.87 3.95 -22.18
N GLU A 573 -26.37 3.06 -23.03
CA GLU A 573 -27.23 1.92 -22.64
C GLU A 573 -26.60 1.04 -21.55
N ARG A 574 -25.26 0.98 -21.52
CA ARG A 574 -24.48 0.27 -20.49
C ARG A 574 -23.25 1.08 -20.13
N PHE A 575 -22.98 1.18 -18.84
CA PHE A 575 -21.76 1.78 -18.33
C PHE A 575 -20.97 0.83 -17.42
N TYR A 576 -19.69 1.11 -17.27
CA TYR A 576 -18.71 0.31 -16.56
C TYR A 576 -17.86 1.20 -15.67
N GLN A 577 -17.53 0.68 -14.49
CA GLN A 577 -16.56 1.27 -13.56
C GLN A 577 -15.28 0.42 -13.55
N THR A 578 -14.33 0.74 -14.42
CA THR A 578 -13.12 -0.07 -14.63
C THR A 578 -11.87 0.78 -14.71
N LYS A 579 -10.70 0.15 -14.68
CA LYS A 579 -9.44 0.85 -14.97
C LYS A 579 -9.40 1.20 -16.46
N LEU A 580 -8.72 2.29 -16.82
CA LEU A 580 -8.57 2.70 -18.22
C LEU A 580 -8.02 1.56 -19.07
N GLN A 581 -7.03 0.79 -18.58
CA GLN A 581 -6.47 -0.37 -19.30
C GLN A 581 -7.48 -1.49 -19.65
N GLU A 582 -8.64 -1.50 -19.02
CA GLU A 582 -9.72 -2.47 -19.28
C GLU A 582 -10.70 -1.96 -20.35
N VAL A 583 -10.60 -0.68 -20.74
CA VAL A 583 -11.22 -0.15 -21.95
C VAL A 583 -10.51 -0.81 -23.14
N GLY A 584 -11.19 -1.69 -23.86
CA GLY A 584 -10.61 -2.37 -25.00
C GLY A 584 -10.14 -1.39 -26.08
N TYR A 585 -9.06 -1.74 -26.78
CA TYR A 585 -8.56 -1.00 -27.96
C TYR A 585 -8.12 0.46 -27.70
N LEU A 586 -7.50 0.73 -26.54
CA LEU A 586 -6.87 2.04 -26.30
C LEU A 586 -5.79 2.36 -27.35
N PRO A 587 -5.60 3.66 -27.66
CA PRO A 587 -4.47 4.09 -28.47
C PRO A 587 -3.14 3.71 -27.80
N THR A 588 -2.14 3.40 -28.61
CA THR A 588 -0.78 3.12 -28.15
C THR A 588 0.21 3.88 -28.99
N ARG A 589 1.48 3.95 -28.55
CA ARG A 589 2.58 4.56 -29.33
C ARG A 589 2.66 4.04 -30.77
N HIS A 590 2.30 2.77 -31.00
CA HIS A 590 2.38 2.12 -32.32
C HIS A 590 1.03 2.07 -33.05
N LYS A 591 -0.07 2.42 -32.38
CA LYS A 591 -1.42 2.50 -32.96
C LYS A 591 -2.12 3.73 -32.37
N PRO A 592 -1.84 4.93 -32.88
CA PRO A 592 -2.30 6.18 -32.29
C PRO A 592 -3.77 6.49 -32.60
N LYS A 593 -4.52 5.58 -33.24
CA LYS A 593 -5.94 5.81 -33.56
C LYS A 593 -6.70 6.09 -32.26
N PRO A 594 -7.27 7.30 -32.11
CA PRO A 594 -7.98 7.65 -30.90
C PRO A 594 -9.17 6.73 -30.67
N ARG A 595 -9.51 6.47 -29.40
CA ARG A 595 -10.64 5.62 -29.03
C ARG A 595 -11.79 6.50 -28.54
N GLN A 596 -12.94 6.42 -29.20
CA GLN A 596 -14.14 7.14 -28.77
C GLN A 596 -14.94 6.30 -27.76
N LEU A 597 -15.49 6.95 -26.74
CA LEU A 597 -16.32 6.35 -25.70
C LEU A 597 -17.26 7.39 -25.07
N TRP A 598 -18.26 6.92 -24.34
CA TRP A 598 -18.97 7.74 -23.35
C TRP A 598 -18.13 7.80 -22.08
N PHE A 599 -17.84 8.99 -21.58
CA PHE A 599 -17.06 9.23 -20.36
C PHE A 599 -17.94 9.88 -19.29
N GLY A 600 -18.03 9.24 -18.12
CA GLY A 600 -18.83 9.71 -16.98
C GLY A 600 -17.94 10.18 -15.81
N GLY A 601 -16.72 10.61 -16.09
CA GLY A 601 -15.77 11.09 -15.09
C GLY A 601 -14.85 10.02 -14.48
N LYS A 602 -13.98 10.48 -13.58
CA LYS A 602 -13.05 9.60 -12.83
C LYS A 602 -13.82 8.82 -11.77
N ALA A 603 -13.65 7.50 -11.77
CA ALA A 603 -14.25 6.64 -10.78
C ALA A 603 -13.34 6.44 -9.56
N GLY A 604 -13.93 6.13 -8.41
CA GLY A 604 -13.16 5.79 -7.22
C GLY A 604 -14.02 5.65 -5.99
N ARG A 605 -13.39 5.43 -4.84
CA ARG A 605 -14.09 5.33 -3.54
C ARG A 605 -14.95 6.57 -3.24
N PHE A 606 -14.53 7.73 -3.72
CA PHE A 606 -15.22 9.00 -3.51
C PHE A 606 -16.20 9.37 -4.64
N ASN A 607 -16.17 8.64 -5.76
CA ASN A 607 -16.99 8.85 -6.95
C ASN A 607 -17.58 7.49 -7.38
N PRO A 608 -18.50 6.91 -6.57
CA PRO A 608 -19.05 5.59 -6.86
C PRO A 608 -20.03 5.60 -8.04
N GLU A 609 -20.66 6.74 -8.31
CA GLU A 609 -21.62 6.95 -9.40
C GLU A 609 -20.97 7.78 -10.54
N PRO A 610 -21.39 7.57 -11.80
CA PRO A 610 -20.94 8.39 -12.92
C PRO A 610 -21.48 9.83 -12.79
N GLY A 611 -20.66 10.81 -13.18
CA GLY A 611 -21.09 12.20 -13.36
C GLY A 611 -21.81 12.40 -14.69
N GLU A 612 -21.77 13.63 -15.21
CA GLU A 612 -22.35 13.94 -16.52
C GLU A 612 -21.67 13.13 -17.64
N TRP A 613 -22.48 12.49 -18.48
CA TRP A 613 -22.00 11.68 -19.59
C TRP A 613 -21.65 12.56 -20.78
N VAL A 614 -20.39 12.50 -21.21
CA VAL A 614 -19.90 13.22 -22.39
C VAL A 614 -19.28 12.25 -23.40
N ARG A 615 -19.53 12.46 -24.69
CA ARG A 615 -18.80 11.75 -25.75
C ARG A 615 -17.35 12.22 -25.70
N ALA A 616 -16.42 11.29 -25.60
CA ALA A 616 -15.02 11.59 -25.40
C ALA A 616 -14.11 10.77 -26.31
N GLU A 617 -12.94 11.32 -26.60
CA GLU A 617 -11.88 10.72 -27.37
C GLU A 617 -10.64 10.53 -26.50
N VAL A 618 -10.16 9.29 -26.38
CA VAL A 618 -8.96 8.93 -25.64
C VAL A 618 -7.77 8.95 -26.58
N THR A 619 -6.72 9.68 -26.20
CA THR A 619 -5.47 9.83 -26.96
C THR A 619 -4.27 9.46 -26.08
N TYR A 620 -3.28 8.76 -26.64
CA TYR A 620 -2.03 8.45 -25.95
C TYR A 620 -1.05 9.61 -26.07
N THR A 621 -0.65 10.21 -24.94
CA THR A 621 0.22 11.40 -24.93
C THR A 621 1.70 11.10 -24.65
N GLY A 622 2.04 9.85 -24.34
CA GLY A 622 3.42 9.43 -24.05
C GLY A 622 3.61 8.96 -22.61
N GLU A 623 4.72 8.28 -22.31
CA GLU A 623 5.10 7.86 -20.95
C GLU A 623 4.03 7.05 -20.17
N GLY A 624 3.17 6.31 -20.87
CA GLY A 624 2.06 5.59 -20.23
C GLY A 624 0.90 6.49 -19.77
N ARG A 625 0.88 7.76 -20.21
CA ARG A 625 -0.19 8.72 -20.00
C ARG A 625 -1.15 8.78 -21.19
N TYR A 626 -2.39 9.08 -20.84
CA TYR A 626 -3.54 9.18 -21.71
C TYR A 626 -4.27 10.46 -21.36
N THR A 627 -4.88 11.04 -22.37
CA THR A 627 -5.70 12.23 -22.20
C THR A 627 -7.05 11.96 -22.86
N ILE A 628 -8.10 12.19 -22.10
CA ILE A 628 -9.49 12.05 -22.53
C ILE A 628 -9.97 13.44 -22.89
N TYR A 629 -10.29 13.68 -24.15
CA TYR A 629 -10.81 14.94 -24.67
C TYR A 629 -12.31 14.82 -24.93
N ARG A 630 -13.07 15.92 -24.84
CA ARG A 630 -14.46 15.94 -25.29
C ARG A 630 -14.49 15.83 -26.82
N LEU A 631 -15.28 14.89 -27.34
CA LEU A 631 -15.30 14.53 -28.76
C LEU A 631 -15.63 15.76 -29.63
N GLY A 632 -14.79 16.04 -30.63
CA GLY A 632 -14.96 17.19 -31.52
C GLY A 632 -14.43 18.53 -30.97
N THR A 633 -13.84 18.54 -29.77
CA THR A 633 -13.27 19.75 -29.14
C THR A 633 -11.82 19.50 -28.69
N SER A 634 -11.09 20.56 -28.39
CA SER A 634 -9.76 20.49 -27.74
C SER A 634 -9.84 20.54 -26.21
N GLU A 635 -11.03 20.40 -25.63
CA GLU A 635 -11.25 20.46 -24.18
C GLU A 635 -10.78 19.15 -23.52
N GLU A 636 -9.75 19.23 -22.69
CA GLU A 636 -9.23 18.10 -21.92
C GLU A 636 -10.15 17.83 -20.72
N LEU A 637 -10.77 16.64 -20.69
CA LEU A 637 -11.64 16.19 -19.61
C LEU A 637 -10.85 15.51 -18.49
N LEU A 638 -9.84 14.71 -18.84
CA LEU A 638 -9.02 14.00 -17.85
C LEU A 638 -7.66 13.56 -18.41
N SER A 639 -6.58 14.00 -17.76
CA SER A 639 -5.26 13.37 -17.88
C SER A 639 -5.14 12.19 -16.92
N CYS A 640 -4.81 11.01 -17.43
CA CYS A 640 -4.80 9.78 -16.64
C CYS A 640 -3.75 8.75 -17.10
N THR A 641 -3.52 7.76 -16.24
CA THR A 641 -2.72 6.57 -16.57
C THR A 641 -3.62 5.36 -16.77
N LEU A 642 -3.07 4.28 -17.34
CA LEU A 642 -3.74 2.98 -17.49
C LEU A 642 -4.40 2.43 -16.20
N ARG A 643 -3.91 2.81 -15.02
CA ARG A 643 -4.43 2.35 -13.73
C ARG A 643 -5.58 3.19 -13.18
N SER A 644 -5.88 4.31 -13.81
CA SER A 644 -6.92 5.24 -13.35
C SER A 644 -8.27 4.59 -13.54
N LEU A 645 -9.08 4.58 -12.48
CA LEU A 645 -10.44 4.07 -12.53
C LEU A 645 -11.34 5.15 -13.14
N ILE A 646 -12.17 4.80 -14.11
CA ILE A 646 -13.07 5.72 -14.81
C ILE A 646 -14.46 5.09 -14.95
N HIS A 647 -15.47 5.94 -15.05
CA HIS A 647 -16.80 5.55 -15.53
C HIS A 647 -16.83 5.73 -17.04
N TRP A 648 -17.15 4.66 -17.78
CA TRP A 648 -17.23 4.73 -19.23
C TRP A 648 -18.32 3.83 -19.81
N GLY A 649 -18.83 4.18 -20.99
CA GLY A 649 -19.74 3.36 -21.79
C GLY A 649 -19.23 3.23 -23.22
N PRO A 650 -19.49 2.11 -23.92
CA PRO A 650 -19.19 2.01 -25.34
C PRO A 650 -20.04 3.02 -26.10
N LEU A 651 -19.43 3.80 -26.98
CA LEU A 651 -20.17 4.50 -28.01
C LEU A 651 -20.61 3.41 -28.99
N ASN A 652 -21.92 3.15 -29.11
CA ASN A 652 -22.42 2.23 -30.13
C ASN A 652 -21.96 2.79 -31.47
N GLU A 653 -20.97 2.14 -32.08
CA GLU A 653 -20.66 2.36 -33.49
C GLU A 653 -21.96 1.96 -34.19
N GLN A 654 -22.79 2.94 -34.55
CA GLN A 654 -23.85 2.70 -35.53
C GLN A 654 -23.10 2.15 -36.73
N THR A 655 -23.20 0.83 -36.92
CA THR A 655 -22.79 0.17 -38.13
C THR A 655 -23.52 0.93 -39.22
N SER A 656 -22.80 1.82 -39.91
CA SER A 656 -23.33 2.50 -41.07
C SER A 656 -23.76 1.38 -42.00
N GLU A 657 -25.07 1.14 -42.09
CA GLU A 657 -25.62 0.19 -43.04
C GLU A 657 -25.02 0.58 -44.39
N PRO A 658 -24.37 -0.36 -45.10
CA PRO A 658 -23.79 -0.03 -46.39
C PRO A 658 -24.91 0.47 -47.28
N THR A 659 -24.83 1.75 -47.67
CA THR A 659 -25.74 2.37 -48.62
C THR A 659 -25.78 1.49 -49.86
N GLN A 660 -26.86 0.71 -50.01
CA GLN A 660 -27.07 -0.13 -51.18
C GLN A 660 -27.25 0.81 -52.38
N SER A 661 -26.32 0.72 -53.32
CA SER A 661 -26.49 1.26 -54.67
C SER A 661 -27.70 0.59 -55.32
N PRO A 662 -28.61 1.33 -55.97
CA PRO A 662 -29.62 0.73 -56.82
C PRO A 662 -28.95 0.26 -58.14
N ASP A 663 -29.60 -0.70 -58.80
CA ASP A 663 -29.30 -1.30 -60.11
C ASP A 663 -28.19 -2.36 -60.18
N GLU A 664 -28.58 -3.65 -60.20
CA GLU A 664 -28.66 -4.41 -61.46
C GLU A 664 -29.30 -5.80 -61.23
N SER A 665 -30.29 -6.08 -62.07
CA SER A 665 -31.09 -7.29 -62.21
C SER A 665 -30.34 -8.49 -62.80
N ARG A 666 -30.62 -9.74 -62.33
CA ARG A 666 -31.14 -10.86 -63.17
C ARG A 666 -31.19 -12.23 -62.47
N GLU A 667 -32.36 -12.87 -62.62
CA GLU A 667 -32.63 -14.28 -63.01
C GLU A 667 -31.83 -15.40 -62.30
N ALA A 668 -32.42 -16.12 -61.33
CA ALA A 668 -33.24 -17.33 -61.47
C ALA A 668 -32.45 -18.61 -61.85
N GLU A 669 -32.28 -19.56 -60.91
CA GLU A 669 -32.55 -20.99 -61.16
C GLU A 669 -32.42 -21.90 -59.92
N ALA A 670 -33.49 -22.69 -59.71
CA ALA A 670 -33.58 -24.09 -59.30
C ALA A 670 -32.84 -24.65 -58.05
N ALA A 671 -33.64 -25.11 -57.10
CA ALA A 671 -33.29 -26.16 -56.14
C ALA A 671 -33.15 -27.53 -56.85
N PRO A 672 -32.40 -28.47 -56.24
CA PRO A 672 -33.07 -29.72 -55.87
C PRO A 672 -32.65 -30.34 -54.52
N ALA A 673 -33.67 -30.73 -53.75
CA ALA A 673 -33.98 -32.02 -53.10
C ALA A 673 -32.94 -32.81 -52.25
N PRO A 674 -33.42 -33.58 -51.24
CA PRO A 674 -32.63 -34.11 -50.14
C PRO A 674 -32.13 -35.55 -50.38
N VAL A 675 -31.03 -35.93 -49.72
CA VAL A 675 -30.53 -37.32 -49.71
C VAL A 675 -30.33 -37.81 -48.26
N GLU A 676 -30.95 -38.95 -48.01
CA GLU A 676 -30.97 -39.77 -46.78
C GLU A 676 -29.64 -40.50 -46.48
N PRO A 677 -29.48 -41.12 -45.29
CA PRO A 677 -28.19 -41.36 -44.66
C PRO A 677 -27.59 -42.75 -44.95
N ALA A 678 -26.26 -42.86 -44.96
CA ALA A 678 -25.57 -44.15 -45.03
C ALA A 678 -24.32 -44.26 -44.15
N ALA A 679 -24.42 -45.18 -43.18
CA ALA A 679 -23.45 -46.15 -42.67
C ALA A 679 -22.01 -45.74 -42.25
N LYS A 680 -21.70 -46.09 -40.99
CA LYS A 680 -20.37 -46.10 -40.35
C LYS A 680 -19.38 -47.09 -41.00
N PRO A 681 -18.08 -46.75 -41.04
CA PRO A 681 -17.00 -47.74 -40.98
C PRO A 681 -16.13 -47.60 -39.71
N ALA A 682 -15.26 -48.59 -39.56
CA ALA A 682 -14.68 -49.07 -38.31
C ALA A 682 -13.32 -48.45 -37.92
N VAL A 683 -12.98 -48.72 -36.66
CA VAL A 683 -11.91 -48.22 -35.80
C VAL A 683 -10.47 -48.40 -36.31
N GLY A 684 -9.69 -47.30 -36.26
CA GLY A 684 -8.24 -47.27 -35.98
C GLY A 684 -7.51 -46.07 -36.61
N PRO A 685 -6.31 -45.65 -36.12
CA PRO A 685 -5.92 -45.27 -34.77
C PRO A 685 -6.28 -43.79 -34.48
N ARG A 686 -6.54 -43.47 -33.20
CA ARG A 686 -7.14 -42.22 -32.67
C ARG A 686 -6.67 -40.91 -33.32
N PHE A 687 -7.34 -40.50 -34.38
CA PHE A 687 -7.63 -39.09 -34.64
C PHE A 687 -9.08 -38.86 -34.23
N TYR A 688 -9.33 -37.83 -33.42
CA TYR A 688 -10.69 -37.44 -33.10
C TYR A 688 -11.31 -36.86 -34.37
N GLU A 689 -12.27 -37.56 -34.97
CA GLU A 689 -13.09 -37.00 -36.05
C GLU A 689 -13.89 -35.84 -35.47
N VAL A 690 -13.62 -34.67 -36.04
CA VAL A 690 -14.28 -33.41 -35.71
C VAL A 690 -15.68 -33.46 -36.35
N PRO A 691 -16.77 -33.28 -35.59
CA PRO A 691 -18.13 -33.29 -36.14
C PRO A 691 -18.27 -32.31 -37.32
N GLU A 692 -19.06 -32.63 -38.34
CA GLU A 692 -19.26 -31.74 -39.51
C GLU A 692 -19.84 -30.37 -39.11
N ASN A 693 -20.57 -30.31 -38.00
CA ASN A 693 -21.08 -29.09 -37.39
C ASN A 693 -20.14 -28.48 -36.34
N TRP A 694 -18.86 -28.88 -36.28
CA TRP A 694 -17.90 -28.34 -35.30
C TRP A 694 -17.66 -26.85 -35.49
N LEU A 695 -17.67 -26.35 -36.73
CA LEU A 695 -17.56 -24.91 -36.98
C LEU A 695 -18.77 -24.16 -36.42
N GLU A 696 -19.99 -24.68 -36.61
CA GLU A 696 -21.20 -24.10 -36.00
C GLU A 696 -21.21 -24.23 -34.47
N LEU A 697 -20.83 -25.39 -33.91
CA LEU A 697 -20.73 -25.59 -32.45
C LEU A 697 -19.58 -24.77 -31.83
N ALA A 698 -18.49 -24.55 -32.55
CA ALA A 698 -17.39 -23.71 -32.12
C ALA A 698 -17.77 -22.23 -32.20
N GLU A 699 -18.59 -21.82 -33.18
CA GLU A 699 -19.12 -20.47 -33.31
C GLU A 699 -20.21 -20.18 -32.26
N GLU A 700 -21.16 -21.09 -32.04
CA GLU A 700 -22.14 -21.02 -30.94
C GLU A 700 -21.47 -21.11 -29.56
N GLY A 701 -20.38 -21.88 -29.47
CA GLY A 701 -19.54 -22.01 -28.28
C GLY A 701 -18.51 -20.89 -28.10
N ASN A 702 -18.36 -19.96 -29.07
CA ASN A 702 -17.36 -18.88 -29.07
C ASN A 702 -17.75 -17.72 -28.14
N THR A 703 -18.19 -18.05 -26.93
CA THR A 703 -18.50 -17.07 -25.91
C THR A 703 -17.20 -16.53 -25.31
N LYS A 704 -17.21 -15.26 -24.89
CA LYS A 704 -16.09 -14.67 -24.13
C LYS A 704 -15.73 -15.48 -22.88
N ALA A 705 -16.69 -16.22 -22.31
CA ALA A 705 -16.46 -17.12 -21.17
C ALA A 705 -15.63 -18.35 -21.57
N ALA A 706 -15.95 -18.99 -22.70
CA ALA A 706 -15.19 -20.12 -23.23
C ALA A 706 -13.76 -19.70 -23.65
N GLN A 707 -13.61 -18.55 -24.30
CA GLN A 707 -12.29 -18.00 -24.63
C GLN A 707 -11.43 -17.80 -23.38
N ARG A 708 -12.00 -17.16 -22.34
CA ARG A 708 -11.30 -16.95 -21.06
C ARG A 708 -10.95 -18.25 -20.34
N TYR A 709 -11.78 -19.28 -20.45
CA TYR A 709 -11.50 -20.59 -19.88
C TYR A 709 -10.29 -21.25 -20.59
N TRP A 710 -10.30 -21.26 -21.92
CA TRP A 710 -9.23 -21.86 -22.71
C TRP A 710 -7.91 -21.08 -22.63
N THR A 711 -7.93 -19.75 -22.62
CA THR A 711 -6.72 -18.94 -22.38
C THR A 711 -6.05 -19.31 -21.06
N ARG A 712 -6.85 -19.51 -20.00
CA ARG A 712 -6.34 -19.88 -18.67
C ARG A 712 -5.74 -21.29 -18.65
N ARG A 713 -6.37 -22.24 -19.35
CA ARG A 713 -5.85 -23.61 -19.49
C ARG A 713 -4.56 -23.66 -20.31
N CYS A 714 -4.44 -22.86 -21.36
CA CYS A 714 -3.20 -22.76 -22.13
C CYS A 714 -2.06 -22.13 -21.32
N GLU A 715 -2.33 -21.12 -20.48
CA GLU A 715 -1.33 -20.57 -19.56
C GLU A 715 -0.93 -21.56 -18.47
N GLU A 716 -1.89 -22.31 -17.91
CA GLU A 716 -1.64 -23.37 -16.94
C GLU A 716 -0.75 -24.46 -17.54
N TRP A 717 -1.05 -24.93 -18.77
CA TRP A 717 -0.22 -25.89 -19.49
C TRP A 717 1.18 -25.33 -19.76
N ARG A 718 1.31 -24.05 -20.14
CA ARG A 718 2.61 -23.40 -20.37
C ARG A 718 3.47 -23.33 -19.09
N LEU A 719 2.84 -23.11 -17.94
CA LEU A 719 3.53 -22.99 -16.65
C LEU A 719 3.88 -24.33 -16.03
N THR A 720 3.05 -25.36 -16.25
CA THR A 720 3.14 -26.64 -15.52
C THR A 720 3.54 -27.83 -16.41
N GLY A 721 3.41 -27.70 -17.73
CA GLY A 721 3.63 -28.76 -18.71
C GLY A 721 2.56 -29.87 -18.70
N LYS A 722 1.45 -29.68 -17.98
CA LYS A 722 0.35 -30.65 -17.85
C LYS A 722 -0.94 -30.15 -18.46
#